data_AF-A0A3C0A7F6-F1
#
_entry.id   AF-A0A3C0A7F6-F1
#
_cell.length_a   1.000
_cell.length_b   1.000
_cell.length_c   1.000
_cell.angle_alpha   90.00
_cell.angle_beta   90.00
_cell.angle_gamma   90.00
#
_symmetry.space_group_name_H-M   'P 1'
#
loop_
_entity.id
_entity.type
_entity.pdbx_description
1 polymer ?
#
loop_
_entity_poly.entity_id
_entity_poly.type
_entity_poly.pdbx_seq_one_letter_code
_entity_poly.pdbx_strand_id
1 'polypeptide(L)'
;MPEGTKVTWLVNTQNTSHVGLKTKDSVYSFTSNQQQYRFLKTIYKTLDYAITTSNSSLQEYENLSFTIRVIKDEFPEISVQSKPDSLNGQQTYFLGQVSDDYGFSKLQLVYYPQAQQELKKTLPIPVNNSNLDQFTYAFPGELELPQDVAYEYYFEVFDNDVIHKYKSSRSEFYAFRKATEDELQTQQLQNQESAIKAMDAALQELKNQDKRLEELELIQKEKEALNWNDKKKLEDVLKRQKEQEKMMQQFSKQLQESLEKFQPQSKEKDPFKKQLEKRLQENQEKLKENEKLLKELEELQDKISKEELTEKLEKLSKKNKNQEKNLEQLVELTKRYYVTKKSEKLSQELYKLGEEQRKLAEKPQEQNTTKAQEKINEKFEKYQKDLEELKKENQKLKAPMELPQDKVGEKVVEQQQQQATQKLEKQNKAGAKENQKKAGKKMQEMGQQMMMALSGSQAEQIEEDVAMLRQILDNLVVFSFRQEALMEAFKLTQYGNPLFGKRLNTQNDLKQNFQHIDDSLFSLSLRQPLIGQKINESVTQVHYNLKKAMERLAENQISQGVGSQQYAVTSTNDLANLLTNMLTSMQQQQMGQGSGSGKQGMPKPGQGQGEGFQLPDIIEKQKSLGEKMQEGMGEKGEGEGQEGEEGE
;
A
#
# COMPACT_ATOMS: atom_id res chain seq x y z
N MET A 1 -12.92 54.26 31.35
CA MET A 1 -12.21 54.79 30.16
C MET A 1 -11.05 53.85 29.86
N PRO A 2 -10.63 53.70 28.59
CA PRO A 2 -9.47 52.87 28.24
C PRO A 2 -8.18 53.37 28.90
N GLU A 3 -7.26 52.45 29.18
CA GLU A 3 -5.93 52.75 29.68
C GLU A 3 -5.17 53.70 28.74
N GLY A 4 -4.39 54.64 29.28
CA GLY A 4 -3.63 55.61 28.48
C GLY A 4 -4.45 56.79 27.97
N THR A 5 -5.73 56.91 28.35
CA THR A 5 -6.56 58.07 27.98
C THR A 5 -5.99 59.37 28.60
N LYS A 6 -5.86 60.42 27.78
CA LYS A 6 -5.51 61.77 28.23
C LYS A 6 -6.76 62.47 28.75
N VAL A 7 -6.79 62.76 30.05
CA VAL A 7 -7.90 63.48 30.68
C VAL A 7 -7.49 64.92 30.93
N THR A 8 -8.37 65.85 30.55
CA THR A 8 -8.23 67.28 30.83
C THR A 8 -9.31 67.70 31.81
N TRP A 9 -8.92 68.27 32.94
CA TRP A 9 -9.83 68.89 33.88
C TRP A 9 -9.83 70.40 33.64
N LEU A 10 -11.03 70.96 33.50
CA LEU A 10 -11.28 72.39 33.34
C LEU A 10 -12.22 72.82 34.44
N VAL A 11 -11.76 73.73 35.31
CA VAL A 11 -12.52 74.18 36.48
C VAL A 11 -12.62 75.70 36.44
N ASN A 12 -13.85 76.21 36.44
CA ASN A 12 -14.13 77.63 36.56
C ASN A 12 -14.48 77.92 38.01
N THR A 13 -13.80 78.89 38.62
CA THR A 13 -13.96 79.21 40.04
C THR A 13 -14.14 80.71 40.27
N GLN A 14 -14.84 81.07 41.34
CA GLN A 14 -14.92 82.46 41.84
C GLN A 14 -14.21 82.55 43.19
N ASN A 15 -13.50 83.66 43.45
CA ASN A 15 -12.81 83.92 44.71
C ASN A 15 -11.85 82.81 45.19
N THR A 16 -11.25 82.08 44.23
CA THR A 16 -10.33 80.96 44.47
C THR A 16 -8.96 81.31 43.92
N SER A 17 -7.91 81.15 44.73
CA SER A 17 -6.52 81.40 44.32
C SER A 17 -5.77 80.12 43.94
N HIS A 18 -6.27 78.95 44.36
CA HIS A 18 -5.65 77.67 44.07
C HIS A 18 -6.68 76.56 43.84
N VAL A 19 -6.45 75.76 42.80
CA VAL A 19 -7.18 74.51 42.55
C VAL A 19 -6.17 73.38 42.48
N GLY A 20 -6.40 72.33 43.26
CA GLY A 20 -5.57 71.14 43.33
C GLY A 20 -6.34 69.88 42.97
N LEU A 21 -5.66 68.91 42.35
CA LEU A 21 -6.10 67.53 42.24
C LEU A 21 -5.37 66.74 43.31
N LYS A 22 -6.09 66.32 44.34
CA LYS A 22 -5.58 65.55 45.47
C LYS A 22 -5.85 64.08 45.27
N THR A 23 -4.80 63.28 45.19
CA THR A 23 -4.85 61.81 45.27
C THR A 23 -4.48 61.39 46.70
N LYS A 24 -4.50 60.07 46.97
CA LYS A 24 -4.09 59.53 48.27
C LYS A 24 -2.66 59.90 48.66
N ASP A 25 -1.77 60.04 47.67
CA ASP A 25 -0.32 60.12 47.81
C ASP A 25 0.29 61.40 47.24
N SER A 26 -0.47 62.21 46.49
CA SER A 26 0.06 63.37 45.77
C SER A 26 -0.99 64.48 45.64
N VAL A 27 -0.53 65.72 45.51
CA VAL A 27 -1.36 66.85 45.16
C VAL A 27 -0.78 67.52 43.93
N TYR A 28 -1.59 67.67 42.89
CA TYR A 28 -1.21 68.31 41.63
C TYR A 28 -1.92 69.64 41.49
N SER A 29 -1.16 70.73 41.35
CA SER A 29 -1.74 72.05 41.17
C SER A 29 -2.15 72.28 39.72
N PHE A 30 -3.32 72.90 39.52
CA PHE A 30 -3.78 73.29 38.19
C PHE A 30 -3.06 74.55 37.73
N THR A 31 -2.85 74.68 36.42
CA THR A 31 -2.37 75.91 35.81
C THR A 31 -3.54 76.89 35.66
N SER A 32 -3.39 78.11 36.19
CA SER A 32 -4.44 79.13 36.19
C SER A 32 -4.32 80.09 34.99
N ASN A 33 -5.46 80.45 34.41
CA ASN A 33 -5.64 81.58 33.53
C ASN A 33 -6.87 82.37 34.01
N GLN A 34 -6.64 83.42 34.80
CA GLN A 34 -7.68 84.21 35.47
C GLN A 34 -8.60 83.36 36.36
N GLN A 35 -9.85 83.15 35.95
CA GLN A 35 -10.86 82.37 36.69
C GLN A 35 -10.96 80.91 36.22
N GLN A 36 -10.15 80.50 35.22
CA GLN A 36 -10.14 79.15 34.67
C GLN A 36 -8.86 78.41 35.07
N TYR A 37 -9.02 77.19 35.58
CA TYR A 37 -7.93 76.31 35.98
C TYR A 37 -7.92 75.08 35.11
N ARG A 38 -6.75 74.71 34.59
CA ARG A 38 -6.56 73.54 33.73
C ARG A 38 -5.49 72.60 34.28
N PHE A 39 -5.78 71.31 34.23
CA PHE A 39 -4.82 70.25 34.47
C PHE A 39 -4.96 69.15 33.41
N LEU A 40 -3.84 68.58 32.98
CA LEU A 40 -3.79 67.50 32.00
C LEU A 40 -2.99 66.35 32.61
N LYS A 41 -3.54 65.14 32.58
CA LYS A 41 -2.84 63.92 33.01
C LYS A 41 -3.29 62.74 32.17
N THR A 42 -2.34 61.90 31.79
CA THR A 42 -2.64 60.58 31.20
C THR A 42 -2.94 59.60 32.32
N ILE A 43 -4.07 58.90 32.22
CA ILE A 43 -4.52 57.96 33.25
C ILE A 43 -4.22 56.52 32.82
N TYR A 44 -3.36 55.85 33.58
CA TYR A 44 -2.97 54.45 33.35
C TYR A 44 -3.61 53.47 34.34
N LYS A 45 -4.06 53.96 35.50
CA LYS A 45 -4.68 53.14 36.55
C LYS A 45 -5.92 53.86 37.06
N THR A 46 -6.85 53.08 37.61
CA THR A 46 -8.02 53.64 38.30
C THR A 46 -7.55 54.69 39.29
N LEU A 47 -8.08 55.90 39.15
CA LEU A 47 -7.64 57.07 39.88
C LEU A 47 -8.80 57.59 40.72
N ASP A 48 -8.68 57.40 42.03
CA ASP A 48 -9.51 58.11 43.01
C ASP A 48 -8.83 59.44 43.32
N TYR A 49 -9.55 60.54 43.13
CA TYR A 49 -9.02 61.87 43.37
C TYR A 49 -10.12 62.80 43.86
N ALA A 50 -9.71 63.87 44.51
CA ALA A 50 -10.58 64.98 44.80
C ALA A 50 -10.07 66.26 44.16
N ILE A 51 -10.99 67.10 43.70
CA ILE A 51 -10.69 68.48 43.30
C ILE A 51 -10.88 69.33 44.55
N THR A 52 -9.81 70.01 44.96
CA THR A 52 -9.81 70.91 46.12
C THR A 52 -9.64 72.36 45.68
N THR A 53 -10.42 73.27 46.27
CA THR A 53 -10.30 74.72 46.05
C THR A 53 -9.80 75.41 47.32
N SER A 54 -8.96 76.44 47.16
CA SER A 54 -8.41 77.19 48.29
C SER A 54 -8.27 78.69 47.97
N ASN A 55 -8.38 79.52 48.99
CA ASN A 55 -8.07 80.95 48.95
C ASN A 55 -7.22 81.36 50.17
N SER A 56 -6.99 82.66 50.35
CA SER A 56 -6.18 83.20 51.45
C SER A 56 -6.73 82.88 52.86
N SER A 57 -8.02 82.59 52.97
CA SER A 57 -8.73 82.44 54.25
C SER A 57 -9.19 81.00 54.51
N LEU A 58 -9.46 80.23 53.45
CA LEU A 58 -9.95 78.85 53.53
C LEU A 58 -9.07 77.95 52.66
N GLN A 59 -8.46 76.95 53.29
CA GLN A 59 -7.66 75.93 52.61
C GLN A 59 -8.49 74.67 52.39
N GLU A 60 -8.37 74.09 51.19
CA GLU A 60 -9.09 72.89 50.73
C GLU A 60 -10.60 72.90 51.08
N TYR A 61 -11.26 74.05 50.91
CA TYR A 61 -12.62 74.28 51.41
C TYR A 61 -13.66 73.44 50.69
N GLU A 62 -13.69 73.49 49.36
CA GLU A 62 -14.49 72.57 48.57
C GLU A 62 -13.62 71.36 48.24
N ASN A 63 -14.14 70.17 48.51
CA ASN A 63 -13.43 68.91 48.30
C ASN A 63 -14.39 67.93 47.62
N LEU A 64 -14.34 67.90 46.29
CA LEU A 64 -15.23 67.08 45.47
C LEU A 64 -14.51 65.81 45.02
N SER A 65 -14.97 64.66 45.51
CA SER A 65 -14.38 63.35 45.23
C SER A 65 -14.93 62.75 43.93
N PHE A 66 -14.03 62.19 43.12
CA PHE A 66 -14.32 61.53 41.85
C PHE A 66 -13.47 60.26 41.71
N THR A 67 -13.95 59.33 40.89
CA THR A 67 -13.22 58.13 40.52
C THR A 67 -13.22 57.99 39.00
N ILE A 68 -12.03 57.88 38.40
CA ILE A 68 -11.88 57.43 37.01
C ILE A 68 -11.53 55.95 37.04
N ARG A 69 -12.44 55.09 36.56
CA ARG A 69 -12.17 53.67 36.34
C ARG A 69 -11.46 53.45 35.01
N VAL A 70 -10.33 52.75 35.06
CA VAL A 70 -9.57 52.34 33.87
C VAL A 70 -9.93 50.90 33.51
N ILE A 71 -10.23 50.68 32.24
CA ILE A 71 -10.40 49.34 31.65
C ILE A 71 -9.08 49.04 30.93
N LYS A 72 -8.44 47.94 31.29
CA LYS A 72 -7.20 47.47 30.67
C LYS A 72 -7.53 46.71 29.40
N ASP A 73 -6.61 46.81 28.46
CA ASP A 73 -6.61 46.05 27.22
C ASP A 73 -6.23 44.58 27.51
N GLU A 74 -7.01 43.63 27.00
CA GLU A 74 -6.83 42.19 27.26
C GLU A 74 -5.69 41.61 26.40
N PHE A 75 -5.44 40.30 26.52
CA PHE A 75 -4.52 39.60 25.63
C PHE A 75 -5.32 39.00 24.49
N PRO A 76 -4.76 38.90 23.27
CA PRO A 76 -5.43 38.23 22.18
C PRO A 76 -5.62 36.75 22.53
N GLU A 77 -6.69 36.13 22.07
CA GLU A 77 -6.95 34.70 22.27
C GLU A 77 -6.73 33.95 20.95
N ILE A 78 -6.17 32.74 21.03
CA ILE A 78 -5.92 31.87 19.89
C ILE A 78 -6.35 30.45 20.20
N SER A 79 -7.21 29.88 19.37
CA SER A 79 -7.67 28.50 19.43
C SER A 79 -7.36 27.81 18.12
N VAL A 80 -6.69 26.65 18.17
CA VAL A 80 -6.24 25.94 16.95
C VAL A 80 -6.68 24.50 17.02
N GLN A 81 -7.33 24.04 15.96
CA GLN A 81 -7.66 22.63 15.74
C GLN A 81 -6.73 22.05 14.68
N SER A 82 -6.32 20.79 14.86
CA SER A 82 -5.41 20.10 13.93
C SER A 82 -5.98 18.77 13.43
N LYS A 83 -5.66 18.43 12.18
CA LYS A 83 -5.92 17.10 11.60
C LYS A 83 -4.71 16.66 10.75
N PRO A 84 -4.17 15.45 10.98
CA PRO A 84 -3.12 14.90 10.13
C PRO A 84 -3.67 14.53 8.74
N ASP A 85 -2.82 14.61 7.71
CA ASP A 85 -3.15 14.15 6.37
C ASP A 85 -3.36 12.63 6.34
N SER A 86 -4.55 12.21 5.91
CA SER A 86 -4.91 10.80 5.78
C SER A 86 -4.23 10.07 4.60
N LEU A 87 -3.70 10.79 3.60
CA LEU A 87 -3.14 10.20 2.39
C LEU A 87 -1.65 9.85 2.53
N ASN A 88 -0.85 10.76 3.07
CA ASN A 88 0.60 10.59 3.23
C ASN A 88 1.09 10.70 4.68
N GLY A 89 0.29 11.21 5.62
CA GLY A 89 0.66 11.36 7.03
C GLY A 89 1.84 12.30 7.31
N GLN A 90 2.39 12.97 6.30
CA GLN A 90 3.58 13.84 6.40
C GLN A 90 3.23 15.33 6.47
N GLN A 91 1.95 15.67 6.52
CA GLN A 91 1.47 17.03 6.72
C GLN A 91 0.34 17.04 7.74
N THR A 92 0.25 18.14 8.49
CA THR A 92 -0.87 18.40 9.40
C THR A 92 -1.53 19.70 8.99
N TYR A 93 -2.86 19.65 8.87
CA TYR A 93 -3.69 20.81 8.56
C TYR A 93 -4.21 21.41 9.86
N PHE A 94 -4.16 22.73 9.92
CA PHE A 94 -4.55 23.53 11.07
C PHE A 94 -5.66 24.50 10.69
N LEU A 95 -6.66 24.59 11.55
CA LEU A 95 -7.72 25.58 11.51
C LEU A 95 -7.64 26.40 12.79
N GLY A 96 -7.19 27.64 12.69
CA GLY A 96 -7.04 28.53 13.82
C GLY A 96 -8.07 29.65 13.82
N GLN A 97 -8.58 29.99 15.01
CA GLN A 97 -9.43 31.14 15.28
C GLN A 97 -8.69 32.06 16.23
N VAL A 98 -8.69 33.35 15.92
CA VAL A 98 -8.09 34.40 16.76
C VAL A 98 -9.14 35.44 17.10
N SER A 99 -9.16 35.89 18.35
CA SER A 99 -10.07 36.93 18.85
C SER A 99 -9.34 37.96 19.71
N ASP A 100 -9.69 39.23 19.56
CA ASP A 100 -9.14 40.36 20.33
C ASP A 100 -10.16 41.50 20.42
N ASP A 101 -10.07 42.34 21.45
CA ASP A 101 -10.98 43.46 21.67
C ASP A 101 -10.67 44.69 20.81
N TYR A 102 -9.39 44.91 20.48
CA TYR A 102 -8.93 46.04 19.68
C TYR A 102 -8.36 45.67 18.30
N GLY A 103 -8.07 44.39 18.06
CA GLY A 103 -7.67 43.82 16.78
C GLY A 103 -6.20 43.40 16.70
N PHE A 104 -5.85 42.64 15.68
CA PHE A 104 -4.52 42.02 15.56
C PHE A 104 -3.53 42.88 14.78
N SER A 105 -2.25 42.83 15.17
CA SER A 105 -1.15 43.38 14.36
C SER A 105 -0.45 42.33 13.53
N LYS A 106 -0.35 41.08 14.02
CA LYS A 106 0.45 40.03 13.39
C LYS A 106 0.03 38.64 13.84
N LEU A 107 0.03 37.70 12.91
CA LEU A 107 0.01 36.27 13.18
C LEU A 107 1.23 35.61 12.53
N GLN A 108 1.90 34.72 13.25
CA GLN A 108 3.06 34.01 12.75
C GLN A 108 3.11 32.56 13.23
N LEU A 109 3.65 31.69 12.38
CA LEU A 109 4.15 30.38 12.77
C LEU A 109 5.60 30.54 13.26
N VAL A 110 5.91 29.98 14.43
CA VAL A 110 7.28 29.88 14.94
C VAL A 110 7.66 28.41 14.96
N TYR A 111 8.78 28.05 14.33
CA TYR A 111 9.29 26.67 14.30
C TYR A 111 10.80 26.60 14.53
N TYR A 112 11.26 25.51 15.14
CA TYR A 112 12.68 25.27 15.42
C TYR A 112 12.98 23.77 15.58
N PRO A 113 14.23 23.33 15.32
CA PRO A 113 14.65 21.98 15.69
C PRO A 113 14.55 21.81 17.21
N GLN A 114 13.90 20.75 17.68
CA GLN A 114 13.65 20.50 19.11
C GLN A 114 14.95 20.50 19.94
N ALA A 115 16.06 20.01 19.36
CA ALA A 115 17.37 19.99 20.00
C ALA A 115 18.07 21.36 20.05
N GLN A 116 17.60 22.36 19.29
CA GLN A 116 18.26 23.66 19.11
C GLN A 116 17.20 24.79 19.13
N GLN A 117 16.67 25.07 20.31
CA GLN A 117 15.65 26.12 20.51
C GLN A 117 16.12 27.52 20.13
N GLU A 118 17.42 27.77 20.00
CA GLU A 118 17.98 29.07 19.61
C GLU A 118 17.80 29.34 18.10
N LEU A 119 17.60 28.31 17.28
CA LEU A 119 17.41 28.44 15.82
C LEU A 119 15.93 28.65 15.45
N LYS A 120 15.24 29.56 16.14
CA LYS A 120 13.84 29.89 15.84
C LYS A 120 13.74 30.59 14.50
N LYS A 121 12.84 30.07 13.67
CA LYS A 121 12.41 30.71 12.43
C LYS A 121 10.95 31.09 12.55
N THR A 122 10.59 32.21 11.95
CA THR A 122 9.23 32.73 11.95
C THR A 122 8.72 32.86 10.52
N LEU A 123 7.46 32.51 10.31
CA LEU A 123 6.77 32.65 9.02
C LEU A 123 5.48 33.43 9.25
N PRO A 124 5.27 34.55 8.55
CA PRO A 124 4.05 35.33 8.69
C PRO A 124 2.86 34.56 8.12
N ILE A 125 1.74 34.63 8.81
CA ILE A 125 0.43 34.13 8.33
C ILE A 125 -0.46 35.37 8.13
N PRO A 126 -1.11 35.53 6.97
CA PRO A 126 -2.03 36.64 6.76
C PRO A 126 -3.14 36.65 7.82
N VAL A 127 -3.38 37.82 8.41
CA VAL A 127 -4.46 38.08 9.37
C VAL A 127 -5.04 39.45 9.09
N ASN A 128 -6.35 39.59 9.19
CA ASN A 128 -7.06 40.86 9.05
C ASN A 128 -7.03 41.62 10.38
N ASN A 129 -6.96 42.96 10.32
CA ASN A 129 -7.09 43.80 11.51
C ASN A 129 -8.57 43.93 11.91
N SER A 130 -9.12 42.86 12.49
CA SER A 130 -10.49 42.74 12.99
C SER A 130 -10.48 42.14 14.40
N ASN A 131 -11.62 42.21 15.10
CA ASN A 131 -11.77 41.63 16.45
C ASN A 131 -11.85 40.09 16.43
N LEU A 132 -12.14 39.51 15.28
CA LEU A 132 -12.19 38.07 15.06
C LEU A 132 -11.66 37.77 13.66
N ASP A 133 -10.81 36.76 13.55
CA ASP A 133 -10.36 36.23 12.26
C ASP A 133 -10.12 34.72 12.33
N GLN A 134 -10.03 34.09 11.17
CA GLN A 134 -9.79 32.66 11.04
C GLN A 134 -8.71 32.40 10.00
N PHE A 135 -7.78 31.50 10.32
CA PHE A 135 -6.70 31.11 9.40
C PHE A 135 -6.67 29.59 9.19
N THR A 136 -6.15 29.21 8.02
CA THR A 136 -5.78 27.83 7.70
C THR A 136 -4.29 27.76 7.46
N TYR A 137 -3.66 26.68 7.91
CA TYR A 137 -2.24 26.46 7.66
C TYR A 137 -1.93 24.98 7.51
N ALA A 138 -0.96 24.62 6.66
CA ALA A 138 -0.47 23.26 6.51
C ALA A 138 1.02 23.22 6.85
N PHE A 139 1.42 22.40 7.82
CA PHE A 139 2.82 22.23 8.21
C PHE A 139 3.30 20.80 7.90
N PRO A 140 4.49 20.60 7.31
CA PRO A 140 5.45 21.61 6.84
C PRO A 140 5.05 22.32 5.54
N GLY A 141 3.99 21.88 4.84
CA GLY A 141 3.58 22.47 3.58
C GLY A 141 4.71 22.41 2.54
N GLU A 142 5.13 23.57 2.03
CA GLU A 142 6.25 23.73 1.08
C GLU A 142 7.63 23.86 1.76
N LEU A 143 7.71 23.80 3.10
CA LEU A 143 8.98 23.94 3.80
C LEU A 143 9.87 22.71 3.61
N GLU A 144 11.05 22.94 3.05
CA GLU A 144 12.11 21.94 2.98
C GLU A 144 12.78 21.75 4.35
N LEU A 145 12.21 20.87 5.16
CA LEU A 145 12.80 20.44 6.42
C LEU A 145 13.72 19.22 6.20
N PRO A 146 14.95 19.21 6.76
CA PRO A 146 15.80 18.03 6.81
C PRO A 146 15.07 16.81 7.37
N GLN A 147 15.34 15.65 6.78
CA GLN A 147 14.86 14.36 7.30
C GLN A 147 15.51 14.05 8.65
N ASP A 148 14.81 13.28 9.50
CA ASP A 148 15.28 12.83 10.83
C ASP A 148 15.54 13.95 11.86
N VAL A 149 15.08 15.17 11.59
CA VAL A 149 15.12 16.26 12.56
C VAL A 149 13.73 16.48 13.14
N ALA A 150 13.60 16.34 14.45
CA ALA A 150 12.38 16.68 15.16
C ALA A 150 12.25 18.19 15.28
N TYR A 151 11.13 18.73 14.83
CA TYR A 151 10.77 20.14 14.90
C TYR A 151 9.63 20.33 15.90
N GLU A 152 9.72 21.42 16.65
CA GLU A 152 8.64 21.93 17.50
C GLU A 152 8.19 23.28 16.95
N TYR A 153 6.87 23.51 16.95
CA TYR A 153 6.28 24.71 16.40
C TYR A 153 4.98 25.10 17.09
N TYR A 154 4.65 26.40 17.00
CA TYR A 154 3.42 26.97 17.55
C TYR A 154 3.00 28.19 16.74
N PHE A 155 1.73 28.57 16.84
CA PHE A 155 1.19 29.79 16.26
C PHE A 155 1.18 30.89 17.32
N GLU A 156 1.61 32.10 16.95
CA GLU A 156 1.68 33.25 17.84
C GLU A 156 0.97 34.44 17.21
N VAL A 157 -0.01 34.99 17.93
CA VAL A 157 -0.77 36.17 17.54
C VAL A 157 -0.39 37.34 18.43
N PHE A 158 -0.35 38.53 17.85
CA PHE A 158 -0.04 39.80 18.51
C PHE A 158 -1.22 40.75 18.37
N ASP A 159 -1.58 41.42 19.47
CA ASP A 159 -2.56 42.51 19.48
C ASP A 159 -2.01 43.76 18.78
N ASN A 160 -2.77 44.85 18.79
CA ASN A 160 -2.35 46.16 18.29
C ASN A 160 -1.96 47.16 19.40
N ASP A 161 -1.69 46.69 20.62
CA ASP A 161 -1.36 47.52 21.79
C ASP A 161 0.06 48.08 21.70
N VAL A 162 0.19 49.21 21.00
CA VAL A 162 1.47 49.93 20.84
C VAL A 162 2.02 50.40 22.19
N ILE A 163 1.17 50.69 23.18
CA ILE A 163 1.58 51.26 24.47
C ILE A 163 2.35 50.20 25.28
N HIS A 164 1.95 48.93 25.20
CA HIS A 164 2.59 47.82 25.90
C HIS A 164 3.52 46.95 25.04
N LYS A 165 3.99 47.47 23.90
CA LYS A 165 4.88 46.76 22.95
C LYS A 165 4.27 45.48 22.35
N TYR A 166 2.97 45.52 22.07
CA TYR A 166 2.17 44.43 21.52
C TYR A 166 2.15 43.20 22.42
N LYS A 167 1.02 42.90 23.07
CA LYS A 167 0.88 41.66 23.81
C LYS A 167 0.70 40.51 22.82
N SER A 168 1.08 39.31 23.25
CA SER A 168 1.03 38.12 22.41
C SER A 168 0.51 36.92 23.16
N SER A 169 -0.15 36.05 22.41
CA SER A 169 -0.65 34.76 22.87
C SER A 169 -0.25 33.67 21.89
N ARG A 170 -0.15 32.44 22.40
CA ARG A 170 0.36 31.29 21.67
C ARG A 170 -0.63 30.14 21.70
N SER A 171 -0.66 29.39 20.61
CA SER A 171 -1.29 28.07 20.60
C SER A 171 -0.50 27.07 21.45
N GLU A 172 -1.05 25.86 21.56
CA GLU A 172 -0.29 24.69 21.99
C GLU A 172 0.93 24.44 21.09
N PHE A 173 1.92 23.71 21.64
CA PHE A 173 3.09 23.27 20.89
C PHE A 173 2.77 21.99 20.12
N TYR A 174 3.18 21.98 18.85
CA TYR A 174 3.06 20.85 17.95
C TYR A 174 4.45 20.31 17.61
N ALA A 175 4.54 19.00 17.39
CA ALA A 175 5.76 18.34 16.97
C ALA A 175 5.60 17.77 15.56
N PHE A 176 6.67 17.87 14.77
CA PHE A 176 6.75 17.27 13.46
C PHE A 176 8.14 16.71 13.22
N ARG A 177 8.19 15.48 12.69
CA ARG A 177 9.43 14.90 12.19
C ARG A 177 9.18 14.33 10.82
N LYS A 178 9.93 14.79 9.83
CA LYS A 178 9.90 14.20 8.51
C LYS A 178 10.55 12.81 8.59
N ALA A 179 9.76 11.78 8.33
CA ALA A 179 10.26 10.40 8.26
C ALA A 179 11.37 10.28 7.23
N THR A 180 12.36 9.44 7.52
CA THR A 180 13.43 9.15 6.57
C THR A 180 12.94 8.24 5.44
N GLU A 181 13.64 8.22 4.30
CA GLU A 181 13.37 7.29 3.21
C GLU A 181 13.31 5.83 3.71
N ASP A 182 14.25 5.43 4.57
CA ASP A 182 14.36 4.08 5.12
C ASP A 182 13.17 3.75 6.04
N GLU A 183 12.67 4.71 6.82
CA GLU A 183 11.47 4.55 7.66
C GLU A 183 10.20 4.46 6.84
N LEU A 184 10.05 5.29 5.81
CA LEU A 184 8.92 5.21 4.90
C LEU A 184 8.88 3.86 4.20
N GLN A 185 10.02 3.38 3.71
CA GLN A 185 10.12 2.05 3.11
C GLN A 185 9.80 0.94 4.13
N THR A 186 10.23 1.08 5.38
CA THR A 186 9.90 0.14 6.47
C THR A 186 8.40 0.10 6.74
N GLN A 187 7.77 1.26 6.86
CA GLN A 187 6.33 1.38 7.08
C GLN A 187 5.53 0.81 5.91
N GLN A 188 5.97 1.06 4.67
CA GLN A 188 5.37 0.48 3.47
C GLN A 188 5.46 -1.05 3.47
N LEU A 189 6.61 -1.62 3.83
CA LEU A 189 6.77 -3.07 3.98
C LEU A 189 5.84 -3.62 5.07
N GLN A 190 5.74 -2.98 6.23
CA GLN A 190 4.84 -3.42 7.31
C GLN A 190 3.36 -3.38 6.91
N ASN A 191 2.94 -2.34 6.19
CA ASN A 191 1.59 -2.25 5.64
C ASN A 191 1.32 -3.38 4.64
N GLN A 192 2.28 -3.66 3.76
CA GLN A 192 2.20 -4.75 2.80
C GLN A 192 2.12 -6.11 3.49
N GLU A 193 2.93 -6.36 4.51
CA GLU A 193 2.90 -7.60 5.30
C GLU A 193 1.54 -7.81 5.98
N SER A 194 0.96 -6.73 6.53
CA SER A 194 -0.36 -6.77 7.15
C SER A 194 -1.47 -7.09 6.14
N ALA A 195 -1.40 -6.48 4.95
CA ALA A 195 -2.33 -6.78 3.85
C ALA A 195 -2.22 -8.22 3.36
N ILE A 196 -0.99 -8.75 3.24
CA ILE A 196 -0.72 -10.15 2.91
C ILE A 196 -1.36 -11.10 3.94
N LYS A 197 -1.16 -10.85 5.25
CA LYS A 197 -1.72 -11.69 6.32
C LYS A 197 -3.25 -11.70 6.31
N ALA A 198 -3.87 -10.53 6.06
CA ALA A 198 -5.32 -10.42 5.96
C ALA A 198 -5.87 -11.22 4.77
N MET A 199 -5.17 -11.17 3.62
CA MET A 199 -5.54 -11.97 2.46
C MET A 199 -5.36 -13.48 2.66
N ASP A 200 -4.30 -13.91 3.34
CA ASP A 200 -4.12 -15.33 3.68
C ASP A 200 -5.32 -15.86 4.48
N ALA A 201 -5.79 -15.09 5.46
CA ALA A 201 -6.98 -15.44 6.24
C ALA A 201 -8.25 -15.51 5.36
N ALA A 202 -8.41 -14.55 4.44
CA ALA A 202 -9.53 -14.52 3.50
C ALA A 202 -9.52 -15.72 2.54
N LEU A 203 -8.35 -16.12 2.06
CA LEU A 203 -8.17 -17.27 1.18
C LEU A 203 -8.57 -18.58 1.89
N GLN A 204 -8.27 -18.71 3.19
CA GLN A 204 -8.71 -19.87 3.98
C GLN A 204 -10.24 -19.92 4.12
N GLU A 205 -10.89 -18.77 4.30
CA GLU A 205 -12.35 -18.70 4.37
C GLU A 205 -13.01 -19.01 3.01
N LEU A 206 -12.41 -18.59 1.90
CA LEU A 206 -12.87 -18.92 0.55
C LEU A 206 -12.88 -20.43 0.30
N LYS A 207 -11.79 -21.13 0.67
CA LYS A 207 -11.65 -22.59 0.55
C LYS A 207 -12.74 -23.37 1.29
N ASN A 208 -13.24 -22.83 2.40
CA ASN A 208 -14.31 -23.45 3.16
C ASN A 208 -15.69 -23.28 2.50
N GLN A 209 -15.89 -22.24 1.70
CA GLN A 209 -17.17 -21.99 1.00
C GLN A 209 -17.30 -22.73 -0.33
N ASP A 210 -16.21 -22.95 -1.07
CA ASP A 210 -16.26 -23.74 -2.31
C ASP A 210 -16.89 -25.12 -2.09
N LYS A 211 -16.51 -25.79 -1.00
CA LYS A 211 -17.08 -27.09 -0.57
C LYS A 211 -18.60 -27.03 -0.37
N ARG A 212 -19.13 -25.93 0.18
CA ARG A 212 -20.57 -25.77 0.42
C ARG A 212 -21.35 -25.55 -0.87
N LEU A 213 -20.73 -24.88 -1.85
CA LEU A 213 -21.32 -24.71 -3.17
C LEU A 213 -21.36 -26.04 -3.93
N GLU A 214 -20.30 -26.85 -3.85
CA GLU A 214 -20.28 -28.21 -4.41
C GLU A 214 -21.36 -29.12 -3.78
N GLU A 215 -21.56 -29.03 -2.47
CA GLU A 215 -22.64 -29.75 -1.78
C GLU A 215 -24.03 -29.33 -2.30
N LEU A 216 -24.25 -28.04 -2.56
CA LEU A 216 -25.51 -27.56 -3.14
C LEU A 216 -25.71 -28.02 -4.58
N GLU A 217 -24.65 -28.06 -5.40
CA GLU A 217 -24.72 -28.63 -6.75
C GLU A 217 -25.14 -30.10 -6.71
N LEU A 218 -24.60 -30.88 -5.78
CA LEU A 218 -24.96 -32.30 -5.61
C LEU A 218 -26.42 -32.45 -5.20
N ILE A 219 -26.88 -31.72 -4.18
CA ILE A 219 -28.27 -31.77 -3.70
C ILE A 219 -29.24 -31.42 -4.83
N GLN A 220 -28.89 -30.45 -5.68
CA GLN A 220 -29.72 -30.02 -6.78
C GLN A 220 -29.76 -31.03 -7.94
N LYS A 221 -28.66 -31.76 -8.17
CA LYS A 221 -28.65 -32.86 -9.15
C LYS A 221 -29.53 -34.04 -8.70
N GLU A 222 -29.57 -34.31 -7.39
CA GLU A 222 -30.33 -35.43 -6.82
C GLU A 222 -31.83 -35.18 -6.70
N LYS A 223 -32.27 -33.94 -6.44
CA LYS A 223 -33.69 -33.62 -6.16
C LYS A 223 -34.42 -33.05 -7.38
N GLU A 224 -35.69 -33.39 -7.56
CA GLU A 224 -36.54 -32.80 -8.62
C GLU A 224 -36.94 -31.34 -8.32
N ALA A 225 -37.12 -30.97 -7.05
CA ALA A 225 -37.41 -29.60 -6.64
C ALA A 225 -36.73 -29.27 -5.29
N LEU A 226 -36.26 -28.04 -5.15
CA LEU A 226 -35.70 -27.52 -3.90
C LEU A 226 -36.81 -27.28 -2.88
N ASN A 227 -36.70 -27.88 -1.69
CA ASN A 227 -37.61 -27.56 -0.59
C ASN A 227 -37.25 -26.22 0.07
N TRP A 228 -38.09 -25.73 0.98
CA TRP A 228 -37.86 -24.44 1.65
C TRP A 228 -36.50 -24.36 2.36
N ASN A 229 -36.06 -25.46 2.99
CA ASN A 229 -34.74 -25.52 3.64
C ASN A 229 -33.60 -25.44 2.61
N ASP A 230 -33.72 -26.10 1.47
CA ASP A 230 -32.72 -26.07 0.41
C ASP A 230 -32.62 -24.67 -0.22
N LYS A 231 -33.77 -24.01 -0.45
CA LYS A 231 -33.82 -22.60 -0.89
C LYS A 231 -33.16 -21.67 0.12
N LYS A 232 -33.38 -21.88 1.42
CA LYS A 232 -32.77 -21.05 2.46
C LYS A 232 -31.25 -21.25 2.55
N LYS A 233 -30.78 -22.49 2.35
CA LYS A 233 -29.34 -22.78 2.26
C LYS A 233 -28.70 -22.11 1.03
N LEU A 234 -29.35 -22.15 -0.12
CA LEU A 234 -28.88 -21.47 -1.32
C LEU A 234 -28.77 -19.95 -1.10
N GLU A 235 -29.79 -19.33 -0.52
CA GLU A 235 -29.79 -17.91 -0.17
C GLU A 235 -28.63 -17.56 0.79
N ASP A 236 -28.39 -18.38 1.83
CA ASP A 236 -27.28 -18.17 2.76
C ASP A 236 -25.91 -18.28 2.06
N VAL A 237 -25.75 -19.24 1.15
CA VAL A 237 -24.50 -19.40 0.38
C VAL A 237 -24.29 -18.22 -0.57
N LEU A 238 -25.31 -17.78 -1.31
CA LEU A 238 -25.21 -16.62 -2.21
C LEU A 238 -24.88 -15.33 -1.43
N LYS A 239 -25.53 -15.12 -0.28
CA LYS A 239 -25.26 -13.96 0.57
C LYS A 239 -23.82 -13.96 1.09
N ARG A 240 -23.35 -15.09 1.59
CA ARG A 240 -21.96 -15.25 2.05
C ARG A 240 -20.96 -15.04 0.92
N GLN A 241 -21.23 -15.59 -0.27
CA GLN A 241 -20.40 -15.41 -1.45
C GLN A 241 -20.24 -13.92 -1.81
N LYS A 242 -21.33 -13.16 -1.72
CA LYS A 242 -21.33 -11.71 -1.96
C LYS A 242 -20.52 -10.92 -0.92
N GLU A 243 -20.58 -11.33 0.34
CA GLU A 243 -19.76 -10.75 1.41
C GLU A 243 -18.26 -11.03 1.17
N GLN A 244 -17.93 -12.25 0.72
CA GLN A 244 -16.55 -12.61 0.35
C GLN A 244 -16.05 -11.81 -0.85
N GLU A 245 -16.86 -11.61 -1.89
CA GLU A 245 -16.47 -10.80 -3.05
C GLU A 245 -16.15 -9.36 -2.66
N LYS A 246 -16.96 -8.75 -1.81
CA LYS A 246 -16.68 -7.39 -1.30
C LYS A 246 -15.37 -7.35 -0.52
N MET A 247 -15.12 -8.36 0.32
CA MET A 247 -13.89 -8.48 1.07
C MET A 247 -12.67 -8.62 0.14
N MET A 248 -12.78 -9.46 -0.90
CA MET A 248 -11.73 -9.62 -1.93
C MET A 248 -11.48 -8.33 -2.73
N GLN A 249 -12.53 -7.58 -3.06
CA GLN A 249 -12.41 -6.28 -3.73
C GLN A 249 -11.64 -5.29 -2.86
N GLN A 250 -11.98 -5.21 -1.57
CA GLN A 250 -11.28 -4.35 -0.60
C GLN A 250 -9.81 -4.72 -0.48
N PHE A 251 -9.50 -6.00 -0.35
CA PHE A 251 -8.11 -6.44 -0.26
C PHE A 251 -7.33 -6.22 -1.56
N SER A 252 -7.92 -6.53 -2.72
CA SER A 252 -7.29 -6.28 -4.01
C SER A 252 -6.95 -4.80 -4.18
N LYS A 253 -7.84 -3.91 -3.71
CA LYS A 253 -7.61 -2.47 -3.71
C LYS A 253 -6.51 -2.06 -2.73
N GLN A 254 -6.51 -2.60 -1.50
CA GLN A 254 -5.46 -2.33 -0.51
C GLN A 254 -4.08 -2.78 -1.00
N LEU A 255 -3.97 -3.95 -1.64
CA LEU A 255 -2.72 -4.41 -2.24
C LEU A 255 -2.29 -3.52 -3.39
N GLN A 256 -3.22 -3.15 -4.28
CA GLN A 256 -2.92 -2.25 -5.38
C GLN A 256 -2.40 -0.91 -4.86
N GLU A 257 -3.09 -0.29 -3.90
CA GLU A 257 -2.65 0.97 -3.28
C GLU A 257 -1.30 0.81 -2.57
N SER A 258 -1.10 -0.30 -1.85
CA SER A 258 0.17 -0.58 -1.18
C SER A 258 1.31 -0.75 -2.18
N LEU A 259 1.09 -1.43 -3.30
CA LEU A 259 2.08 -1.62 -4.36
C LEU A 259 2.34 -0.30 -5.09
N GLU A 260 1.32 0.45 -5.48
CA GLU A 260 1.46 1.75 -6.15
C GLU A 260 2.25 2.74 -5.29
N LYS A 261 1.91 2.83 -4.00
CA LYS A 261 2.62 3.67 -3.01
C LYS A 261 4.01 3.14 -2.66
N PHE A 262 4.35 1.89 -3.00
CA PHE A 262 5.66 1.32 -2.74
C PHE A 262 6.70 1.89 -3.70
N GLN A 263 7.66 2.66 -3.18
CA GLN A 263 8.74 3.28 -3.95
C GLN A 263 8.27 4.03 -5.23
N PRO A 264 7.40 5.04 -5.13
CA PRO A 264 6.81 5.72 -6.28
C PRO A 264 7.83 6.53 -7.09
N GLN A 265 8.99 6.84 -6.49
CA GLN A 265 10.09 7.57 -7.13
C GLN A 265 11.19 6.67 -7.72
N SER A 266 11.06 5.34 -7.64
CA SER A 266 12.06 4.45 -8.23
C SER A 266 12.11 4.66 -9.74
N LYS A 267 13.28 5.06 -10.25
CA LYS A 267 13.52 5.28 -11.68
C LYS A 267 13.50 3.98 -12.49
N GLU A 268 13.65 2.83 -11.83
CA GLU A 268 13.57 1.52 -12.47
C GLU A 268 12.12 1.05 -12.56
N LYS A 269 11.67 0.82 -13.80
CA LYS A 269 10.40 0.13 -14.07
C LYS A 269 10.58 -1.34 -13.67
N ASP A 270 10.29 -1.70 -12.43
CA ASP A 270 10.22 -3.09 -11.98
C ASP A 270 9.15 -3.85 -12.81
N PRO A 271 9.54 -4.77 -13.71
CA PRO A 271 8.59 -5.48 -14.58
C PRO A 271 7.67 -6.40 -13.78
N PHE A 272 8.16 -6.98 -12.69
CA PHE A 272 7.39 -7.86 -11.82
C PHE A 272 6.27 -7.08 -11.12
N LYS A 273 6.61 -5.91 -10.56
CA LYS A 273 5.63 -5.00 -9.93
C LYS A 273 4.49 -4.66 -10.90
N LYS A 274 4.82 -4.27 -12.14
CA LYS A 274 3.83 -3.89 -13.15
C LYS A 274 2.92 -5.05 -13.56
N GLN A 275 3.49 -6.24 -13.72
CA GLN A 275 2.71 -7.43 -14.04
C GLN A 275 1.79 -7.80 -12.88
N LEU A 276 2.26 -7.68 -11.64
CA LEU A 276 1.44 -7.89 -10.44
C LEU A 276 0.31 -6.86 -10.33
N GLU A 277 0.58 -5.58 -10.57
CA GLU A 277 -0.44 -4.51 -10.61
C GLU A 277 -1.51 -4.81 -11.66
N LYS A 278 -1.10 -5.20 -12.87
CA LYS A 278 -2.02 -5.61 -13.94
C LYS A 278 -2.89 -6.79 -13.51
N ARG A 279 -2.31 -7.80 -12.85
CA ARG A 279 -3.04 -8.98 -12.36
C ARG A 279 -4.06 -8.61 -11.28
N LEU A 280 -3.73 -7.66 -10.41
CA LEU A 280 -4.67 -7.13 -9.41
C LEU A 280 -5.84 -6.37 -10.07
N GLN A 281 -5.57 -5.60 -11.13
CA GLN A 281 -6.61 -4.92 -11.90
C GLN A 281 -7.54 -5.90 -12.62
N GLU A 282 -6.97 -6.88 -13.33
CA GLU A 282 -7.72 -7.97 -13.99
C GLU A 282 -8.63 -8.70 -12.97
N ASN A 283 -8.10 -8.98 -11.76
CA ASN A 283 -8.87 -9.60 -10.68
C ASN A 283 -10.06 -8.73 -10.22
N GLN A 284 -9.87 -7.41 -10.10
CA GLN A 284 -10.94 -6.49 -9.71
C GLN A 284 -12.08 -6.43 -10.74
N GLU A 285 -11.76 -6.42 -12.03
CA GLU A 285 -12.76 -6.44 -13.09
C GLU A 285 -13.63 -7.70 -13.01
N LYS A 286 -13.03 -8.83 -12.66
CA LYS A 286 -13.72 -10.12 -12.58
C LYS A 286 -14.55 -10.30 -11.35
N LEU A 287 -14.10 -9.76 -10.22
CA LEU A 287 -14.93 -9.62 -9.04
C LEU A 287 -16.22 -8.84 -9.36
N LYS A 288 -16.16 -7.82 -10.22
CA LYS A 288 -17.37 -7.10 -10.66
C LYS A 288 -18.26 -7.94 -11.60
N GLU A 289 -17.66 -8.74 -12.48
CA GLU A 289 -18.42 -9.69 -13.33
C GLU A 289 -19.13 -10.77 -12.50
N ASN A 290 -18.50 -11.25 -11.43
CA ASN A 290 -19.10 -12.25 -10.56
C ASN A 290 -20.20 -11.63 -9.68
N GLU A 291 -20.02 -10.39 -9.21
CA GLU A 291 -21.06 -9.68 -8.45
C GLU A 291 -22.37 -9.55 -9.27
N LYS A 292 -22.27 -9.36 -10.59
CA LYS A 292 -23.45 -9.36 -11.49
C LYS A 292 -24.13 -10.73 -11.55
N LEU A 293 -23.35 -11.81 -11.67
CA LEU A 293 -23.89 -13.17 -11.69
C LEU A 293 -24.59 -13.52 -10.37
N LEU A 294 -24.03 -13.09 -9.23
CA LEU A 294 -24.68 -13.26 -7.93
C LEU A 294 -26.01 -12.51 -7.84
N LYS A 295 -26.09 -11.28 -8.36
CA LYS A 295 -27.34 -10.52 -8.43
C LYS A 295 -28.37 -11.20 -9.33
N GLU A 296 -27.96 -11.71 -10.49
CA GLU A 296 -28.86 -12.49 -11.35
C GLU A 296 -29.39 -13.75 -10.64
N LEU A 297 -28.55 -14.46 -9.88
CA LEU A 297 -28.96 -15.62 -9.11
C LEU A 297 -29.91 -15.26 -7.95
N GLU A 298 -29.68 -14.13 -7.26
CA GLU A 298 -30.58 -13.60 -6.23
C GLU A 298 -31.95 -13.22 -6.81
N GLU A 299 -31.99 -12.51 -7.94
CA GLU A 299 -33.23 -12.00 -8.54
C GLU A 299 -34.10 -13.09 -9.19
N LEU A 300 -33.45 -14.17 -9.64
CA LEU A 300 -34.10 -15.23 -10.40
C LEU A 300 -34.30 -16.53 -9.62
N GLN A 301 -33.91 -16.59 -8.33
CA GLN A 301 -34.06 -17.77 -7.47
C GLN A 301 -35.48 -18.36 -7.45
N ASP A 302 -36.51 -17.52 -7.61
CA ASP A 302 -37.92 -17.94 -7.60
C ASP A 302 -38.55 -18.10 -8.99
N LYS A 303 -37.84 -17.78 -10.08
CA LYS A 303 -38.37 -17.75 -11.45
C LYS A 303 -37.62 -18.65 -12.45
N ILE A 304 -36.46 -19.18 -12.07
CA ILE A 304 -35.60 -19.98 -12.92
C ILE A 304 -36.07 -21.44 -13.00
N SER A 305 -35.92 -22.06 -14.17
CA SER A 305 -36.11 -23.51 -14.37
C SER A 305 -35.01 -24.33 -13.67
N LYS A 306 -35.28 -25.61 -13.39
CA LYS A 306 -34.32 -26.50 -12.71
C LYS A 306 -33.00 -26.57 -13.49
N GLU A 307 -33.10 -26.68 -14.81
CA GLU A 307 -31.99 -26.80 -15.74
C GLU A 307 -31.14 -25.53 -15.75
N GLU A 308 -31.79 -24.37 -15.83
CA GLU A 308 -31.11 -23.07 -15.84
C GLU A 308 -30.45 -22.74 -14.49
N LEU A 309 -31.07 -23.13 -13.36
CA LEU A 309 -30.45 -23.00 -12.04
C LEU A 309 -29.17 -23.82 -11.94
N THR A 310 -29.26 -25.06 -12.41
CA THR A 310 -28.13 -26.01 -12.37
C THR A 310 -26.98 -25.49 -13.21
N GLU A 311 -27.25 -24.97 -14.41
CA GLU A 311 -26.22 -24.37 -15.28
C GLU A 311 -25.59 -23.13 -14.66
N LYS A 312 -26.39 -22.22 -14.08
CA LYS A 312 -25.86 -21.01 -13.44
C LYS A 312 -25.05 -21.33 -12.17
N LEU A 313 -25.45 -22.34 -11.39
CA LEU A 313 -24.67 -22.82 -10.25
C LEU A 313 -23.34 -23.44 -10.69
N GLU A 314 -23.34 -24.30 -11.72
CA GLU A 314 -22.11 -24.86 -12.29
C GLU A 314 -21.18 -23.74 -12.81
N LYS A 315 -21.73 -22.69 -13.42
CA LYS A 315 -20.99 -21.52 -13.87
C LYS A 315 -20.41 -20.71 -12.69
N LEU A 316 -21.16 -20.57 -11.59
CA LEU A 316 -20.69 -19.90 -10.37
C LEU A 316 -19.56 -20.67 -9.72
N SER A 317 -19.69 -21.99 -9.55
CA SER A 317 -18.65 -22.87 -9.01
C SER A 317 -17.37 -22.81 -9.84
N LYS A 318 -17.50 -22.84 -11.17
CA LYS A 318 -16.37 -22.65 -12.07
C LYS A 318 -15.65 -21.31 -11.87
N LYS A 319 -16.41 -20.23 -11.73
CA LYS A 319 -15.88 -18.89 -11.47
C LYS A 319 -15.20 -18.82 -10.09
N ASN A 320 -15.78 -19.44 -9.08
CA ASN A 320 -15.22 -19.51 -7.73
C ASN A 320 -13.87 -20.23 -7.69
N LYS A 321 -13.75 -21.40 -8.33
CA LYS A 321 -12.48 -22.13 -8.40
C LYS A 321 -11.38 -21.34 -9.10
N ASN A 322 -11.73 -20.65 -10.19
CA ASN A 322 -10.78 -19.76 -10.86
C ASN A 322 -10.38 -18.58 -9.96
N GLN A 323 -11.34 -18.00 -9.25
CA GLN A 323 -11.12 -16.91 -8.32
C GLN A 323 -10.22 -17.31 -7.15
N GLU A 324 -10.42 -18.51 -6.59
CA GLU A 324 -9.57 -19.08 -5.54
C GLU A 324 -8.14 -19.22 -6.01
N LYS A 325 -7.91 -19.90 -7.15
CA LYS A 325 -6.57 -20.07 -7.72
C LYS A 325 -5.92 -18.72 -8.02
N ASN A 326 -6.69 -17.77 -8.57
CA ASN A 326 -6.19 -16.44 -8.90
C ASN A 326 -5.77 -15.65 -7.65
N LEU A 327 -6.58 -15.68 -6.60
CA LEU A 327 -6.26 -15.02 -5.33
C LEU A 327 -5.04 -15.67 -4.67
N GLU A 328 -4.98 -17.00 -4.67
CA GLU A 328 -3.83 -17.75 -4.13
C GLU A 328 -2.52 -17.39 -4.86
N GLN A 329 -2.57 -17.29 -6.20
CA GLN A 329 -1.46 -16.80 -7.01
C GLN A 329 -1.08 -15.37 -6.64
N LEU A 330 -2.04 -14.45 -6.57
CA LEU A 330 -1.79 -13.05 -6.24
C LEU A 330 -1.14 -12.88 -4.86
N VAL A 331 -1.63 -13.62 -3.87
CA VAL A 331 -1.07 -13.61 -2.51
C VAL A 331 0.37 -14.11 -2.50
N GLU A 332 0.64 -15.23 -3.18
CA GLU A 332 1.99 -15.80 -3.24
C GLU A 332 2.96 -14.90 -4.00
N LEU A 333 2.54 -14.33 -5.14
CA LEU A 333 3.33 -13.37 -5.91
C LEU A 333 3.63 -12.10 -5.10
N THR A 334 2.66 -11.63 -4.30
CA THR A 334 2.83 -10.45 -3.45
C THR A 334 3.78 -10.74 -2.29
N LYS A 335 3.69 -11.91 -1.65
CA LYS A 335 4.65 -12.36 -0.63
C LYS A 335 6.06 -12.45 -1.20
N ARG A 336 6.20 -13.05 -2.38
CA ARG A 336 7.47 -13.18 -3.09
C ARG A 336 8.07 -11.81 -3.38
N TYR A 337 7.28 -10.88 -3.91
CA TYR A 337 7.70 -9.50 -4.13
C TYR A 337 8.12 -8.81 -2.82
N TYR A 338 7.35 -8.97 -1.75
CA TYR A 338 7.68 -8.45 -0.42
C TYR A 338 9.04 -8.98 0.08
N VAL A 339 9.27 -10.30 0.01
CA VAL A 339 10.54 -10.92 0.42
C VAL A 339 11.69 -10.39 -0.44
N THR A 340 11.51 -10.25 -1.76
CA THR A 340 12.54 -9.66 -2.65
C THR A 340 12.87 -8.22 -2.23
N LYS A 341 11.87 -7.37 -2.03
CA LYS A 341 12.08 -5.96 -1.65
C LYS A 341 12.62 -5.78 -0.24
N LYS A 342 12.21 -6.59 0.72
CA LYS A 342 12.80 -6.61 2.07
C LYS A 342 14.25 -7.10 2.03
N SER A 343 14.57 -8.05 1.15
CA SER A 343 15.95 -8.51 0.91
C SER A 343 16.83 -7.43 0.30
N GLU A 344 16.35 -6.73 -0.74
CA GLU A 344 17.05 -5.59 -1.35
C GLU A 344 17.30 -4.48 -0.32
N LYS A 345 16.29 -4.15 0.51
CA LYS A 345 16.40 -3.17 1.60
C LYS A 345 17.46 -3.57 2.61
N LEU A 346 17.40 -4.79 3.13
CA LEU A 346 18.38 -5.30 4.10
C LEU A 346 19.80 -5.31 3.52
N SER A 347 19.97 -5.66 2.24
CA SER A 347 21.26 -5.56 1.55
C SER A 347 21.80 -4.12 1.55
N GLN A 348 20.95 -3.15 1.19
CA GLN A 348 21.33 -1.73 1.17
C GLN A 348 21.60 -1.17 2.57
N GLU A 349 20.78 -1.52 3.56
CA GLU A 349 20.95 -1.13 4.96
C GLU A 349 22.28 -1.65 5.52
N LEU A 350 22.61 -2.91 5.25
CA LEU A 350 23.89 -3.48 5.67
C LEU A 350 25.09 -2.81 5.00
N TYR A 351 24.96 -2.48 3.71
CA TYR A 351 25.99 -1.73 2.98
C TYR A 351 26.19 -0.32 3.57
N LYS A 352 25.09 0.40 3.84
CA LYS A 352 25.10 1.72 4.50
C LYS A 352 25.69 1.63 5.91
N LEU A 353 25.35 0.60 6.68
CA LEU A 353 25.89 0.36 8.01
C LEU A 353 27.40 0.10 7.97
N GLY A 354 27.87 -0.62 6.95
CA GLY A 354 29.29 -0.79 6.66
C GLY A 354 30.02 0.52 6.38
N GLU A 355 29.41 1.40 5.59
CA GLU A 355 29.88 2.76 5.33
C GLU A 355 29.90 3.63 6.60
N GLU A 356 28.84 3.59 7.41
CA GLU A 356 28.77 4.30 8.70
C GLU A 356 29.90 3.86 9.64
N GLN A 357 30.14 2.56 9.76
CA GLN A 357 31.20 1.98 10.58
C GLN A 357 32.60 2.43 10.11
N ARG A 358 32.85 2.50 8.80
CA ARG A 358 34.12 3.01 8.25
C ARG A 358 34.29 4.50 8.50
N LYS A 359 33.23 5.28 8.29
CA LYS A 359 33.24 6.73 8.58
C LYS A 359 33.52 7.00 10.06
N LEU A 360 32.96 6.20 10.98
CA LEU A 360 33.27 6.31 12.41
C LEU A 360 34.77 6.07 12.70
N ALA A 361 35.41 5.13 12.00
CA ALA A 361 36.84 4.87 12.14
C ALA A 361 37.72 6.06 11.69
N GLU A 362 37.23 6.86 10.74
CA GLU A 362 37.96 8.00 10.18
C GLU A 362 37.71 9.30 10.95
N LYS A 363 36.66 9.36 11.76
CA LYS A 363 36.33 10.54 12.57
C LYS A 363 37.41 10.90 13.61
N PRO A 364 37.48 12.19 14.03
CA PRO A 364 38.34 12.64 15.11
C PRO A 364 38.10 11.89 16.41
N GLN A 365 39.11 11.88 17.28
CA GLN A 365 39.08 11.12 18.53
C GLN A 365 37.94 11.50 19.48
N GLU A 366 37.43 12.72 19.39
CA GLU A 366 36.32 13.21 20.22
C GLU A 366 34.97 12.64 19.77
N GLN A 367 34.85 12.23 18.50
CA GLN A 367 33.62 11.69 17.92
C GLN A 367 33.63 10.15 17.84
N ASN A 368 34.80 9.53 17.69
CA ASN A 368 34.93 8.07 17.74
C ASN A 368 34.96 7.58 19.20
N THR A 369 33.76 7.49 19.78
CA THR A 369 33.53 7.13 21.19
C THR A 369 32.87 5.76 21.31
N THR A 370 32.99 5.13 22.48
CA THR A 370 32.30 3.85 22.78
C THR A 370 30.80 3.94 22.52
N LYS A 371 30.14 5.02 22.96
CA LYS A 371 28.71 5.26 22.71
C LYS A 371 28.36 5.31 21.22
N ALA A 372 29.22 5.92 20.40
CA ALA A 372 28.99 5.95 18.96
C ALA A 372 29.15 4.56 18.33
N GLN A 373 30.08 3.74 18.83
CA GLN A 373 30.24 2.35 18.40
C GLN A 373 29.05 1.48 18.82
N GLU A 374 28.59 1.59 20.06
CA GLU A 374 27.43 0.85 20.58
C GLU A 374 26.18 1.09 19.73
N LYS A 375 25.93 2.34 19.31
CA LYS A 375 24.82 2.64 18.39
C LYS A 375 24.92 1.89 17.06
N ILE A 376 26.12 1.67 16.52
CA ILE A 376 26.29 0.89 15.29
C ILE A 376 26.10 -0.61 15.57
N ASN A 377 26.52 -1.09 16.74
CA ASN A 377 26.30 -2.47 17.16
C ASN A 377 24.79 -2.75 17.29
N GLU A 378 24.02 -1.86 17.95
CA GLU A 378 22.57 -1.97 18.07
C GLU A 378 21.86 -2.01 16.71
N LYS A 379 22.31 -1.16 15.76
CA LYS A 379 21.80 -1.19 14.37
C LYS A 379 22.11 -2.52 13.69
N PHE A 380 23.28 -3.10 13.92
CA PHE A 380 23.65 -4.41 13.37
C PHE A 380 22.83 -5.55 13.98
N GLU A 381 22.61 -5.54 15.29
CA GLU A 381 21.73 -6.51 15.97
C GLU A 381 20.29 -6.42 15.45
N LYS A 382 19.78 -5.21 15.20
CA LYS A 382 18.47 -5.01 14.56
C LYS A 382 18.45 -5.62 13.15
N TYR A 383 19.48 -5.35 12.33
CA TYR A 383 19.62 -5.97 11.01
C TYR A 383 19.56 -7.50 11.09
N GLN A 384 20.24 -8.13 12.06
CA GLN A 384 20.22 -9.59 12.22
C GLN A 384 18.81 -10.10 12.56
N LYS A 385 18.07 -9.39 13.44
CA LYS A 385 16.67 -9.73 13.76
C LYS A 385 15.77 -9.63 12.53
N ASP A 386 15.90 -8.54 11.77
CA ASP A 386 15.11 -8.30 10.56
C ASP A 386 15.43 -9.34 9.47
N LEU A 387 16.69 -9.78 9.36
CA LEU A 387 17.11 -10.87 8.47
C LEU A 387 16.54 -12.23 8.91
N GLU A 388 16.50 -12.53 10.20
CA GLU A 388 15.86 -13.75 10.72
C GLU A 388 14.35 -13.75 10.54
N GLU A 389 13.69 -12.60 10.67
CA GLU A 389 12.28 -12.45 10.34
C GLU A 389 12.02 -12.68 8.84
N LEU A 390 12.82 -12.05 7.97
CA LEU A 390 12.76 -12.28 6.52
C LEU A 390 12.91 -13.76 6.17
N LYS A 391 13.82 -14.49 6.82
CA LYS A 391 13.99 -15.94 6.63
C LYS A 391 12.70 -16.70 6.98
N LYS A 392 12.05 -16.36 8.10
CA LYS A 392 10.77 -16.98 8.49
C LYS A 392 9.65 -16.66 7.50
N GLU A 393 9.61 -15.45 6.97
CA GLU A 393 8.64 -15.04 5.96
C GLU A 393 8.86 -15.77 4.64
N ASN A 394 10.12 -15.90 4.21
CA ASN A 394 10.50 -16.66 3.02
C ASN A 394 10.16 -18.16 3.16
N GLN A 395 10.27 -18.74 4.36
CA GLN A 395 9.85 -20.12 4.64
C GLN A 395 8.33 -20.32 4.60
N LYS A 396 7.53 -19.26 4.74
CA LYS A 396 6.07 -19.33 4.58
C LYS A 396 5.62 -19.29 3.12
N LEU A 397 6.52 -18.95 2.19
CA LEU A 397 6.24 -19.11 0.76
C LEU A 397 6.04 -20.59 0.44
N LYS A 398 5.11 -20.88 -0.46
CA LYS A 398 4.93 -22.23 -0.99
C LYS A 398 6.14 -22.70 -1.76
N ALA A 399 6.81 -21.77 -2.43
CA ALA A 399 8.11 -21.97 -3.07
C ALA A 399 9.10 -20.94 -2.51
N PRO A 400 9.83 -21.27 -1.42
CA PRO A 400 10.83 -20.39 -0.82
C PRO A 400 11.88 -19.96 -1.83
N MET A 401 12.34 -18.71 -1.73
CA MET A 401 13.45 -18.22 -2.52
C MET A 401 14.78 -18.59 -1.86
N GLU A 402 15.82 -18.77 -2.67
CA GLU A 402 17.17 -18.92 -2.14
C GLU A 402 17.66 -17.57 -1.63
N LEU A 403 17.67 -17.42 -0.30
CA LEU A 403 18.24 -16.25 0.35
C LEU A 403 19.69 -16.55 0.74
N PRO A 404 20.65 -15.70 0.32
CA PRO A 404 22.06 -15.86 0.68
C PRO A 404 22.22 -15.78 2.20
N GLN A 405 22.97 -16.72 2.78
CA GLN A 405 23.27 -16.76 4.21
C GLN A 405 24.78 -16.67 4.44
N ASP A 406 25.25 -15.55 4.97
CA ASP A 406 26.63 -15.42 5.44
C ASP A 406 26.68 -15.38 6.97
N LYS A 407 26.22 -16.47 7.62
CA LYS A 407 26.26 -16.60 9.10
C LYS A 407 27.68 -16.47 9.67
N VAL A 408 28.69 -16.87 8.89
CA VAL A 408 30.09 -16.70 9.28
C VAL A 408 30.46 -15.22 9.25
N GLY A 409 30.09 -14.51 8.19
CA GLY A 409 30.25 -13.07 8.06
C GLY A 409 29.55 -12.29 9.17
N GLU A 410 28.31 -12.65 9.50
CA GLU A 410 27.57 -12.03 10.60
C GLU A 410 28.34 -12.13 11.94
N LYS A 411 28.82 -13.33 12.28
CA LYS A 411 29.64 -13.54 13.48
C LYS A 411 30.96 -12.79 13.46
N VAL A 412 31.60 -12.71 12.28
CA VAL A 412 32.84 -11.92 12.12
C VAL A 412 32.56 -10.45 12.38
N VAL A 413 31.48 -9.88 11.83
CA VAL A 413 31.10 -8.48 12.07
C VAL A 413 30.86 -8.24 13.56
N GLU A 414 30.07 -9.10 14.21
CA GLU A 414 29.75 -9.02 15.64
C GLU A 414 31.03 -9.04 16.50
N GLN A 415 31.93 -10.00 16.25
CA GLN A 415 33.20 -10.10 16.96
C GLN A 415 34.09 -8.86 16.74
N GLN A 416 34.18 -8.36 15.51
CA GLN A 416 34.97 -7.18 15.20
C GLN A 416 34.39 -5.92 15.87
N GLN A 417 33.07 -5.78 15.90
CA GLN A 417 32.37 -4.70 16.60
C GLN A 417 32.57 -4.74 18.12
N GLN A 418 32.42 -5.91 18.75
CA GLN A 418 32.67 -6.08 20.18
C GLN A 418 34.13 -5.77 20.55
N GLN A 419 35.09 -6.24 19.74
CA GLN A 419 36.50 -5.92 19.93
C GLN A 419 36.79 -4.42 19.73
N ALA A 420 36.10 -3.74 18.81
CA ALA A 420 36.21 -2.29 18.65
C ALA A 420 35.73 -1.55 19.91
N THR A 421 34.57 -1.93 20.46
CA THR A 421 34.03 -1.37 21.73
C THR A 421 35.03 -1.54 22.87
N GLN A 422 35.51 -2.77 23.11
CA GLN A 422 36.47 -3.06 24.19
C GLN A 422 37.79 -2.29 24.02
N LYS A 423 38.27 -2.11 22.79
CA LYS A 423 39.48 -1.33 22.52
C LYS A 423 39.27 0.17 22.74
N LEU A 424 38.09 0.71 22.44
CA LEU A 424 37.73 2.10 22.76
C LEU A 424 37.68 2.34 24.27
N GLU A 425 37.10 1.41 25.03
CA GLU A 425 37.06 1.45 26.51
C GLU A 425 38.47 1.45 27.12
N LYS A 426 39.37 0.61 26.58
CA LYS A 426 40.78 0.55 26.99
C LYS A 426 41.64 1.69 26.42
N GLN A 427 41.03 2.71 25.82
CA GLN A 427 41.69 3.83 25.14
C GLN A 427 42.64 3.44 24.00
N ASN A 428 42.61 2.20 23.50
CA ASN A 428 43.35 1.74 22.33
C ASN A 428 42.60 2.13 21.04
N LYS A 429 42.65 3.42 20.71
CA LYS A 429 41.92 3.99 19.57
C LYS A 429 42.43 3.47 18.21
N ALA A 430 43.74 3.23 18.07
CA ALA A 430 44.31 2.72 16.82
C ALA A 430 43.81 1.29 16.51
N GLY A 431 43.82 0.41 17.52
CA GLY A 431 43.30 -0.94 17.37
C GLY A 431 41.78 -0.96 17.17
N ALA A 432 41.03 -0.05 17.80
CA ALA A 432 39.60 0.08 17.56
C ALA A 432 39.30 0.46 16.10
N LYS A 433 40.04 1.41 15.52
CA LYS A 433 39.89 1.80 14.11
C LYS A 433 40.11 0.64 13.15
N GLU A 434 41.08 -0.23 13.42
CA GLU A 434 41.34 -1.41 12.59
C GLU A 434 40.14 -2.37 12.60
N ASN A 435 39.62 -2.68 13.79
CA ASN A 435 38.44 -3.51 13.98
C ASN A 435 37.18 -2.89 13.33
N GLN A 436 36.99 -1.58 13.49
CA GLN A 436 35.91 -0.84 12.83
C GLN A 436 35.98 -0.97 11.31
N LYS A 437 37.17 -0.77 10.72
CA LYS A 437 37.36 -0.92 9.27
C LYS A 437 37.11 -2.35 8.78
N LYS A 438 37.52 -3.37 9.54
CA LYS A 438 37.26 -4.79 9.21
C LYS A 438 35.76 -5.11 9.27
N ALA A 439 35.08 -4.70 10.33
CA ALA A 439 33.63 -4.85 10.45
C ALA A 439 32.90 -4.14 9.30
N GLY A 440 33.27 -2.88 9.04
CA GLY A 440 32.69 -2.06 7.98
C GLY A 440 32.85 -2.70 6.60
N LYS A 441 34.07 -3.12 6.25
CA LYS A 441 34.35 -3.81 4.98
C LYS A 441 33.53 -5.10 4.85
N LYS A 442 33.46 -5.91 5.90
CA LYS A 442 32.73 -7.18 5.87
C LYS A 442 31.23 -6.97 5.70
N MET A 443 30.64 -5.96 6.36
CA MET A 443 29.24 -5.58 6.14
C MET A 443 28.98 -5.16 4.68
N GLN A 444 29.86 -4.35 4.08
CA GLN A 444 29.74 -3.96 2.67
C GLN A 444 29.81 -5.16 1.72
N GLU A 445 30.76 -6.07 1.95
CA GLU A 445 30.91 -7.31 1.16
C GLU A 445 29.64 -8.17 1.26
N MET A 446 29.12 -8.37 2.47
CA MET A 446 27.88 -9.12 2.69
C MET A 446 26.68 -8.46 2.01
N GLY A 447 26.54 -7.13 2.10
CA GLY A 447 25.48 -6.39 1.42
C GLY A 447 25.53 -6.57 -0.10
N GLN A 448 26.73 -6.46 -0.69
CA GLN A 448 26.94 -6.68 -2.12
C GLN A 448 26.70 -8.13 -2.55
N GLN A 449 27.19 -9.10 -1.76
CA GLN A 449 26.94 -10.52 -1.99
C GLN A 449 25.46 -10.84 -1.95
N MET A 450 24.72 -10.24 -1.02
CA MET A 450 23.27 -10.40 -0.93
C MET A 450 22.57 -9.90 -2.20
N MET A 451 22.93 -8.71 -2.68
CA MET A 451 22.39 -8.15 -3.91
C MET A 451 22.72 -9.02 -5.14
N MET A 452 23.97 -9.46 -5.28
CA MET A 452 24.39 -10.32 -6.39
C MET A 452 23.69 -11.68 -6.38
N ALA A 453 23.52 -12.28 -5.20
CA ALA A 453 22.82 -13.55 -5.07
C ALA A 453 21.32 -13.42 -5.35
N LEU A 454 20.67 -12.31 -4.95
CA LEU A 454 19.28 -12.04 -5.32
C LEU A 454 19.10 -11.94 -6.83
N SER A 455 19.96 -11.17 -7.52
CA SER A 455 19.90 -11.07 -8.98
C SER A 455 20.24 -12.39 -9.68
N GLY A 456 21.21 -13.15 -9.16
CA GLY A 456 21.56 -14.47 -9.68
C GLY A 456 20.43 -15.49 -9.53
N SER A 457 19.84 -15.58 -8.34
CA SER A 457 18.71 -16.46 -8.05
C SER A 457 17.50 -16.13 -8.92
N GLN A 458 17.22 -14.85 -9.17
CA GLN A 458 16.11 -14.45 -10.04
C GLN A 458 16.35 -14.88 -11.50
N ALA A 459 17.59 -14.82 -11.99
CA ALA A 459 17.94 -15.28 -13.33
C ALA A 459 17.87 -16.82 -13.46
N GLU A 460 18.41 -17.55 -12.48
CA GLU A 460 18.33 -19.02 -12.42
C GLU A 460 16.87 -19.49 -12.35
N GLN A 461 16.04 -18.81 -11.56
CA GLN A 461 14.63 -19.12 -11.46
C GLN A 461 13.89 -18.89 -12.79
N ILE A 462 14.21 -17.83 -13.53
CA ILE A 462 13.64 -17.61 -14.87
C ILE A 462 14.03 -18.75 -15.82
N GLU A 463 15.27 -19.24 -15.76
CA GLU A 463 15.73 -20.36 -16.56
C GLU A 463 15.01 -21.67 -16.20
N GLU A 464 14.83 -21.94 -14.90
CA GLU A 464 14.04 -23.08 -14.40
C GLU A 464 12.57 -22.98 -14.84
N ASP A 465 11.96 -21.80 -14.68
CA ASP A 465 10.58 -21.52 -15.08
C ASP A 465 10.37 -21.75 -16.59
N VAL A 466 11.35 -21.33 -17.41
CA VAL A 466 11.35 -21.58 -18.87
C VAL A 466 11.45 -23.07 -19.19
N ALA A 467 12.30 -23.82 -18.49
CA ALA A 467 12.43 -25.26 -18.69
C ALA A 467 11.14 -26.01 -18.28
N MET A 468 10.56 -25.65 -17.14
CA MET A 468 9.28 -26.19 -16.67
C MET A 468 8.16 -25.88 -17.66
N LEU A 469 8.10 -24.65 -18.19
CA LEU A 469 7.10 -24.26 -19.17
C LEU A 469 7.19 -25.07 -20.47
N ARG A 470 8.40 -25.38 -20.94
CA ARG A 470 8.60 -26.30 -22.09
C ARG A 470 8.08 -27.70 -21.80
N GLN A 471 8.37 -28.24 -20.63
CA GLN A 471 7.88 -29.56 -20.24
C GLN A 471 6.35 -29.60 -20.11
N ILE A 472 5.74 -28.54 -19.58
CA ILE A 472 4.28 -28.39 -19.52
C ILE A 472 3.70 -28.39 -20.94
N LEU A 473 4.30 -27.62 -21.86
CA LEU A 473 3.90 -27.58 -23.27
C LEU A 473 4.01 -28.95 -23.94
N ASP A 474 5.11 -29.68 -23.75
CA ASP A 474 5.30 -31.04 -24.28
C ASP A 474 4.20 -32.00 -23.81
N ASN A 475 3.93 -31.99 -22.49
CA ASN A 475 2.88 -32.82 -21.90
C ASN A 475 1.48 -32.42 -22.42
N LEU A 476 1.25 -31.13 -22.63
CA LEU A 476 -0.01 -30.60 -23.15
C LEU A 476 -0.24 -31.02 -24.61
N VAL A 477 0.81 -31.02 -25.44
CA VAL A 477 0.77 -31.50 -26.83
C VAL A 477 0.47 -33.00 -26.87
N VAL A 478 1.17 -33.80 -26.04
CA VAL A 478 0.92 -35.26 -25.94
C VAL A 478 -0.51 -35.53 -25.47
N PHE A 479 -0.98 -34.78 -24.48
CA PHE A 479 -2.36 -34.86 -24.00
C PHE A 479 -3.37 -34.55 -25.12
N SER A 480 -3.17 -33.46 -25.87
CA SER A 480 -4.04 -33.04 -26.98
C SER A 480 -4.19 -34.15 -28.03
N PHE A 481 -3.07 -34.71 -28.50
CA PHE A 481 -3.10 -35.80 -29.49
C PHE A 481 -3.78 -37.07 -28.98
N ARG A 482 -3.57 -37.43 -27.71
CA ARG A 482 -4.23 -38.60 -27.13
C ARG A 482 -5.74 -38.39 -26.96
N GLN A 483 -6.15 -37.18 -26.57
CA GLN A 483 -7.56 -36.81 -26.46
C GLN A 483 -8.25 -36.79 -27.82
N GLU A 484 -7.59 -36.28 -28.86
CA GLU A 484 -8.08 -36.29 -30.25
C GLU A 484 -8.20 -37.72 -30.80
N ALA A 485 -7.18 -38.56 -30.62
CA ALA A 485 -7.24 -39.97 -31.03
C ALA A 485 -8.37 -40.74 -30.32
N LEU A 486 -8.59 -40.45 -29.03
CA LEU A 486 -9.69 -41.04 -28.28
C LEU A 486 -11.06 -40.53 -28.77
N MET A 487 -11.16 -39.25 -29.10
CA MET A 487 -12.36 -38.66 -29.70
C MET A 487 -12.70 -39.34 -31.03
N GLU A 488 -11.74 -39.51 -31.93
CA GLU A 488 -11.93 -40.23 -33.19
C GLU A 488 -12.34 -41.69 -32.96
N ALA A 489 -11.75 -42.35 -31.96
CA ALA A 489 -12.17 -43.69 -31.59
C ALA A 489 -13.64 -43.74 -31.11
N PHE A 490 -14.10 -42.74 -30.35
CA PHE A 490 -15.49 -42.64 -29.90
C PHE A 490 -16.46 -42.33 -31.05
N LYS A 491 -16.08 -41.50 -32.03
CA LYS A 491 -16.88 -41.25 -33.25
C LYS A 491 -17.21 -42.53 -34.01
N LEU A 492 -16.28 -43.49 -34.02
CA LEU A 492 -16.44 -44.79 -34.67
C LEU A 492 -17.06 -45.87 -33.76
N THR A 493 -17.46 -45.54 -32.53
CA THR A 493 -18.01 -46.50 -31.56
C THR A 493 -19.52 -46.62 -31.69
N GLN A 494 -20.03 -47.85 -31.77
CA GLN A 494 -21.46 -48.14 -31.64
C GLN A 494 -21.80 -48.67 -30.24
N TYR A 495 -23.08 -48.54 -29.88
CA TYR A 495 -23.62 -49.10 -28.64
C TYR A 495 -23.32 -50.61 -28.53
N GLY A 496 -22.82 -51.06 -27.37
CA GLY A 496 -22.46 -52.46 -27.14
C GLY A 496 -21.06 -52.89 -27.62
N ASN A 497 -20.21 -51.96 -28.08
CA ASN A 497 -18.83 -52.28 -28.45
C ASN A 497 -18.02 -52.80 -27.24
N PRO A 498 -17.36 -53.97 -27.31
CA PRO A 498 -16.56 -54.52 -26.21
C PRO A 498 -15.43 -53.60 -25.72
N LEU A 499 -14.96 -52.67 -26.56
CA LEU A 499 -13.91 -51.72 -26.22
C LEU A 499 -14.43 -50.45 -25.53
N PHE A 500 -15.75 -50.26 -25.40
CA PHE A 500 -16.34 -49.05 -24.82
C PHE A 500 -15.81 -48.76 -23.41
N GLY A 501 -15.85 -49.77 -22.52
CA GLY A 501 -15.34 -49.62 -21.16
C GLY A 501 -13.85 -49.27 -21.11
N LYS A 502 -13.03 -49.87 -22.00
CA LYS A 502 -11.60 -49.54 -22.11
C LYS A 502 -11.38 -48.09 -22.54
N ARG A 503 -12.16 -47.60 -23.51
CA ARG A 503 -12.10 -46.21 -23.99
C ARG A 503 -12.55 -45.22 -22.91
N LEU A 504 -13.57 -45.55 -22.12
CA LEU A 504 -14.01 -44.75 -20.98
C LEU A 504 -12.92 -44.66 -19.90
N ASN A 505 -12.23 -45.77 -19.61
CA ASN A 505 -11.07 -45.75 -18.71
C ASN A 505 -9.95 -44.85 -19.26
N THR A 506 -9.65 -44.91 -20.56
CA THR A 506 -8.68 -43.99 -21.19
C THR A 506 -9.10 -42.53 -21.08
N GLN A 507 -10.40 -42.21 -21.21
CA GLN A 507 -10.89 -40.83 -21.00
C GLN A 507 -10.68 -40.38 -19.55
N ASN A 508 -10.90 -41.27 -18.58
CA ASN A 508 -10.62 -41.00 -17.19
C ASN A 508 -9.11 -40.79 -16.93
N ASP A 509 -8.26 -41.63 -17.52
CA ASP A 509 -6.81 -41.50 -17.41
C ASP A 509 -6.33 -40.16 -17.98
N LEU A 510 -6.87 -39.74 -19.12
CA LEU A 510 -6.57 -38.42 -19.71
C LEU A 510 -7.00 -37.28 -18.78
N LYS A 511 -8.18 -37.38 -18.18
CA LYS A 511 -8.64 -36.41 -17.17
C LYS A 511 -7.68 -36.33 -15.97
N GLN A 512 -7.21 -37.46 -15.44
CA GLN A 512 -6.25 -37.49 -14.35
C GLN A 512 -4.87 -36.95 -14.78
N ASN A 513 -4.40 -37.33 -15.97
CA ASN A 513 -3.13 -36.83 -16.50
C ASN A 513 -3.14 -35.31 -16.71
N PHE A 514 -4.26 -34.74 -17.14
CA PHE A 514 -4.41 -33.29 -17.27
C PHE A 514 -4.32 -32.58 -15.92
N GLN A 515 -4.75 -33.22 -14.82
CA GLN A 515 -4.58 -32.67 -13.48
C GLN A 515 -3.10 -32.46 -13.13
N HIS A 516 -2.20 -33.36 -13.55
CA HIS A 516 -0.77 -33.15 -13.34
C HIS A 516 -0.20 -31.96 -14.16
N ILE A 517 -0.76 -31.70 -15.34
CA ILE A 517 -0.42 -30.52 -16.15
C ILE A 517 -0.90 -29.25 -15.43
N ASP A 518 -2.13 -29.25 -14.92
CA ASP A 518 -2.68 -28.15 -14.12
C ASP A 518 -1.84 -27.90 -12.86
N ASP A 519 -1.49 -28.93 -12.09
CA ASP A 519 -0.66 -28.80 -10.88
C ASP A 519 0.72 -28.19 -11.18
N SER A 520 1.34 -28.62 -12.29
CA SER A 520 2.63 -28.09 -12.74
C SER A 520 2.51 -26.62 -13.15
N LEU A 521 1.48 -26.28 -13.91
CA LEU A 521 1.22 -24.91 -14.35
C LEU A 521 0.85 -24.01 -13.17
N PHE A 522 0.09 -24.54 -12.20
CA PHE A 522 -0.25 -23.83 -10.98
C PHE A 522 1.02 -23.55 -10.15
N SER A 523 1.92 -24.52 -9.99
CA SER A 523 3.22 -24.29 -9.33
C SER A 523 4.01 -23.17 -9.99
N LEU A 524 4.08 -23.17 -11.33
CA LEU A 524 4.74 -22.11 -12.09
C LEU A 524 4.06 -20.74 -11.90
N SER A 525 2.72 -20.72 -11.80
CA SER A 525 1.93 -19.50 -11.63
C SER A 525 2.13 -18.79 -10.29
N LEU A 526 2.55 -19.52 -9.27
CA LEU A 526 2.93 -18.97 -7.97
C LEU A 526 4.23 -18.15 -8.04
N ARG A 527 5.05 -18.39 -9.07
CA ARG A 527 6.35 -17.75 -9.28
C ARG A 527 6.30 -16.67 -10.35
N GLN A 528 5.40 -16.82 -11.32
CA GLN A 528 5.43 -16.02 -12.55
C GLN A 528 4.11 -15.26 -12.78
N PRO A 529 4.06 -13.92 -12.58
CA PRO A 529 2.83 -13.14 -12.67
C PRO A 529 2.25 -13.07 -14.09
N LEU A 530 3.06 -13.38 -15.12
CA LEU A 530 2.58 -13.55 -16.49
C LEU A 530 1.57 -14.69 -16.64
N ILE A 531 1.58 -15.69 -15.74
CA ILE A 531 0.55 -16.74 -15.70
C ILE A 531 -0.70 -16.13 -15.14
N GLY A 532 -1.39 -15.49 -16.07
CA GLY A 532 -2.53 -14.66 -15.86
C GLY A 532 -3.83 -15.46 -15.80
N GLN A 533 -4.89 -14.69 -15.66
CA GLN A 533 -6.24 -15.22 -15.62
C GLN A 533 -6.60 -16.03 -16.86
N LYS A 534 -6.21 -15.58 -18.05
CA LYS A 534 -6.56 -16.26 -19.31
C LYS A 534 -6.10 -17.72 -19.32
N ILE A 535 -4.93 -17.99 -18.74
CA ILE A 535 -4.39 -19.35 -18.61
C ILE A 535 -5.24 -20.17 -17.64
N ASN A 536 -5.56 -19.62 -16.45
CA ASN A 536 -6.44 -20.30 -15.49
C ASN A 536 -7.84 -20.58 -16.09
N GLU A 537 -8.39 -19.65 -16.86
CA GLU A 537 -9.66 -19.82 -17.57
C GLU A 537 -9.57 -20.98 -18.57
N SER A 538 -8.53 -21.03 -19.41
CA SER A 538 -8.32 -22.14 -20.35
C SER A 538 -8.16 -23.49 -19.65
N VAL A 539 -7.37 -23.58 -18.57
CA VAL A 539 -7.24 -24.79 -17.77
C VAL A 539 -8.59 -25.25 -17.20
N THR A 540 -9.37 -24.30 -16.68
CA THR A 540 -10.69 -24.58 -16.12
C THR A 540 -11.67 -25.06 -17.21
N GLN A 541 -11.57 -24.52 -18.43
CA GLN A 541 -12.35 -25.00 -19.57
C GLN A 541 -11.99 -26.44 -19.96
N VAL A 542 -10.71 -26.78 -19.99
CA VAL A 542 -10.28 -28.16 -20.28
C VAL A 542 -10.85 -29.13 -19.25
N HIS A 543 -10.68 -28.86 -17.94
CA HIS A 543 -11.24 -29.69 -16.87
C HIS A 543 -12.77 -29.86 -16.98
N TYR A 544 -13.48 -28.76 -17.24
CA TYR A 544 -14.93 -28.78 -17.40
C TYR A 544 -15.35 -29.69 -18.57
N ASN A 545 -14.71 -29.54 -19.73
CA ASN A 545 -15.04 -30.32 -20.92
C ASN A 545 -14.65 -31.80 -20.79
N LEU A 546 -13.54 -32.11 -20.11
CA LEU A 546 -13.16 -33.50 -19.79
C LEU A 546 -14.15 -34.16 -18.82
N LYS A 547 -14.64 -33.40 -17.83
CA LYS A 547 -15.69 -33.88 -16.90
C LYS A 547 -16.99 -34.15 -17.66
N LYS A 548 -17.46 -33.20 -18.49
CA LYS A 548 -18.68 -33.37 -19.29
C LYS A 548 -18.54 -34.50 -20.32
N ALA A 549 -17.37 -34.68 -20.93
CA ALA A 549 -17.10 -35.82 -21.80
C ALA A 549 -17.25 -37.14 -21.04
N MET A 550 -16.66 -37.25 -19.85
CA MET A 550 -16.80 -38.45 -19.02
C MET A 550 -18.26 -38.74 -18.64
N GLU A 551 -19.00 -37.74 -18.16
CA GLU A 551 -20.41 -37.86 -17.75
C GLU A 551 -21.28 -38.35 -18.93
N ARG A 552 -21.22 -37.63 -20.06
CA ARG A 552 -22.02 -37.94 -21.26
C ARG A 552 -21.66 -39.30 -21.87
N LEU A 553 -20.36 -39.63 -21.93
CA LEU A 553 -19.93 -40.94 -22.43
C LEU A 553 -20.38 -42.07 -21.50
N ALA A 554 -20.32 -41.89 -20.17
CA ALA A 554 -20.82 -42.87 -19.21
C ALA A 554 -22.34 -43.09 -19.32
N GLU A 555 -23.09 -42.03 -19.62
CA GLU A 555 -24.54 -42.07 -19.90
C GLU A 555 -24.89 -42.53 -21.32
N ASN A 556 -23.89 -43.02 -22.09
CA ASN A 556 -24.06 -43.48 -23.47
C ASN A 556 -24.54 -42.39 -24.46
N GLN A 557 -24.36 -41.12 -24.11
CA GLN A 557 -24.61 -39.97 -24.98
C GLN A 557 -23.38 -39.70 -25.88
N ILE A 558 -23.03 -40.66 -26.74
CA ILE A 558 -21.76 -40.67 -27.49
C ILE A 558 -21.53 -39.37 -28.29
N SER A 559 -22.54 -38.90 -29.05
CA SER A 559 -22.41 -37.69 -29.87
C SER A 559 -22.10 -36.43 -29.03
N GLN A 560 -22.82 -36.25 -27.93
CA GLN A 560 -22.63 -35.12 -27.01
C GLN A 560 -21.31 -35.24 -26.23
N GLY A 561 -20.90 -36.46 -25.90
CA GLY A 561 -19.61 -36.79 -25.28
C GLY A 561 -18.44 -36.45 -26.21
N VAL A 562 -18.50 -36.86 -27.47
CA VAL A 562 -17.54 -36.49 -28.52
C VAL A 562 -17.47 -34.98 -28.71
N GLY A 563 -18.61 -34.29 -28.70
CA GLY A 563 -18.64 -32.82 -28.73
C GLY A 563 -17.88 -32.20 -27.54
N SER A 564 -18.08 -32.73 -26.33
CA SER A 564 -17.30 -32.29 -25.15
C SER A 564 -15.81 -32.61 -25.28
N GLN A 565 -15.43 -33.76 -25.85
CA GLN A 565 -14.02 -34.08 -26.13
C GLN A 565 -13.42 -33.08 -27.11
N GLN A 566 -14.15 -32.67 -28.15
CA GLN A 566 -13.71 -31.66 -29.11
C GLN A 566 -13.46 -30.32 -28.41
N TYR A 567 -14.38 -29.85 -27.57
CA TYR A 567 -14.16 -28.62 -26.78
C TYR A 567 -12.95 -28.72 -25.83
N ALA A 568 -12.67 -29.91 -25.29
CA ALA A 568 -11.46 -30.13 -24.49
C ALA A 568 -10.19 -29.96 -25.33
N VAL A 569 -10.15 -30.51 -26.55
CA VAL A 569 -9.03 -30.33 -27.50
C VAL A 569 -8.85 -28.86 -27.88
N THR A 570 -9.94 -28.15 -28.23
CA THR A 570 -9.88 -26.71 -28.54
C THR A 570 -9.32 -25.91 -27.38
N SER A 571 -9.84 -26.12 -26.17
CA SER A 571 -9.37 -25.41 -24.96
C SER A 571 -7.89 -25.71 -24.64
N THR A 572 -7.43 -26.92 -24.95
CA THR A 572 -6.04 -27.36 -24.79
C THR A 572 -5.12 -26.64 -25.78
N ASN A 573 -5.56 -26.48 -27.03
CA ASN A 573 -4.80 -25.75 -28.04
C ASN A 573 -4.72 -24.25 -27.73
N ASP A 574 -5.80 -23.65 -27.23
CA ASP A 574 -5.79 -22.27 -26.74
C ASP A 574 -4.80 -22.09 -25.59
N LEU A 575 -4.79 -23.04 -24.63
CA LEU A 575 -3.82 -23.06 -23.55
C LEU A 575 -2.38 -23.16 -24.09
N ALA A 576 -2.11 -24.06 -25.04
CA ALA A 576 -0.79 -24.22 -25.64
C ALA A 576 -0.31 -22.93 -26.34
N ASN A 577 -1.21 -22.25 -27.06
CA ASN A 577 -0.92 -20.95 -27.68
C ASN A 577 -0.55 -19.87 -26.65
N LEU A 578 -1.33 -19.78 -25.56
CA LEU A 578 -1.04 -18.82 -24.47
C LEU A 578 0.31 -19.10 -23.81
N LEU A 579 0.60 -20.38 -23.51
CA LEU A 579 1.86 -20.80 -22.91
C LEU A 579 3.07 -20.61 -23.84
N THR A 580 2.88 -20.75 -25.16
CA THR A 580 3.94 -20.50 -26.16
C THR A 580 4.28 -19.01 -26.27
N ASN A 581 3.28 -18.14 -26.26
CA ASN A 581 3.47 -16.69 -26.25
C ASN A 581 4.21 -16.24 -24.98
N MET A 582 3.87 -16.86 -23.84
CA MET A 582 4.58 -16.66 -22.59
C MET A 582 6.03 -17.12 -22.66
N LEU A 583 6.28 -18.34 -23.15
CA LEU A 583 7.62 -18.89 -23.30
C LEU A 583 8.49 -17.95 -24.14
N THR A 584 7.95 -17.46 -25.27
CA THR A 584 8.61 -16.49 -26.14
C THR A 584 8.92 -15.19 -25.40
N SER A 585 7.97 -14.67 -24.61
CA SER A 585 8.16 -13.45 -23.82
C SER A 585 9.25 -13.61 -22.75
N MET A 586 9.27 -14.75 -22.06
CA MET A 586 10.29 -15.07 -21.06
C MET A 586 11.67 -15.24 -21.68
N GLN A 587 11.77 -15.88 -22.84
CA GLN A 587 13.04 -16.02 -23.58
C GLN A 587 13.58 -14.67 -24.07
N GLN A 588 12.71 -13.78 -24.54
CA GLN A 588 13.12 -12.42 -24.92
C GLN A 588 13.64 -11.63 -23.72
N GLN A 589 13.01 -11.78 -22.55
CA GLN A 589 13.48 -11.16 -21.31
C GLN A 589 14.87 -11.68 -20.89
N GLN A 590 15.13 -12.99 -21.04
CA GLN A 590 16.43 -13.60 -20.76
C GLN A 590 17.54 -13.06 -21.68
N MET A 591 17.23 -12.86 -22.97
CA MET A 591 18.16 -12.30 -23.96
C MET A 591 18.47 -10.80 -23.73
N GLY A 592 17.50 -10.04 -23.19
CA GLY A 592 17.64 -8.60 -22.94
C GLY A 592 18.55 -8.24 -21.75
N GLN A 593 18.76 -9.15 -20.80
CA GLN A 593 19.65 -8.93 -19.65
C GLN A 593 21.13 -9.23 -19.94
N GLY A 594 21.44 -9.92 -21.05
CA GLY A 594 22.80 -10.35 -21.39
C GLY A 594 23.72 -9.28 -22.01
N SER A 595 23.22 -8.08 -22.30
CA SER A 595 23.96 -7.05 -23.06
C SER A 595 24.45 -5.85 -22.23
N GLY A 596 24.21 -5.83 -20.91
CA GLY A 596 24.35 -4.60 -20.09
C GLY A 596 25.51 -4.50 -19.10
N SER A 597 26.24 -5.57 -18.76
CA SER A 597 27.26 -5.47 -17.71
C SER A 597 28.37 -6.54 -17.81
N GLY A 598 29.49 -6.15 -18.41
CA GLY A 598 30.84 -6.41 -17.87
C GLY A 598 31.31 -7.84 -17.56
N LYS A 599 30.66 -8.90 -18.04
CA LYS A 599 31.24 -10.26 -18.04
C LYS A 599 31.45 -10.74 -19.46
N GLN A 600 32.66 -10.49 -19.94
CA GLN A 600 33.28 -11.20 -21.06
C GLN A 600 33.55 -12.65 -20.62
N GLY A 601 32.49 -13.45 -20.53
CA GLY A 601 32.56 -14.89 -20.36
C GLY A 601 32.37 -15.54 -21.72
N MET A 602 33.42 -16.16 -22.24
CA MET A 602 33.40 -16.88 -23.51
C MET A 602 32.22 -17.85 -23.60
N PRO A 603 31.61 -18.04 -24.80
CA PRO A 603 30.70 -19.15 -25.02
C PRO A 603 31.48 -20.45 -24.79
N LYS A 604 31.02 -21.29 -23.84
CA LYS A 604 31.51 -22.66 -23.74
C LYS A 604 31.15 -23.40 -25.03
N PRO A 605 32.11 -23.95 -25.79
CA PRO A 605 31.80 -24.82 -26.91
C PRO A 605 31.49 -26.23 -26.39
N GLY A 606 30.29 -26.72 -26.71
CA GLY A 606 29.97 -28.15 -26.79
C GLY A 606 29.37 -28.80 -25.54
N GLN A 607 28.09 -29.17 -25.62
CA GLN A 607 27.62 -30.55 -25.80
C GLN A 607 26.09 -30.58 -25.79
N GLY A 608 25.49 -31.13 -26.84
CA GLY A 608 24.06 -31.40 -26.91
C GLY A 608 23.28 -30.61 -27.97
N GLN A 609 23.64 -30.71 -29.25
CA GLN A 609 22.62 -30.76 -30.29
C GLN A 609 21.84 -32.06 -30.07
N GLY A 610 20.87 -32.04 -29.15
CA GLY A 610 19.69 -32.89 -29.32
C GLY A 610 18.85 -32.21 -30.37
N GLU A 611 18.41 -32.93 -31.40
CA GLU A 611 17.36 -32.51 -32.31
C GLU A 611 16.11 -32.17 -31.49
N GLY A 612 16.01 -30.90 -31.07
CA GLY A 612 14.86 -30.37 -30.36
C GLY A 612 13.69 -30.32 -31.33
N PHE A 613 12.74 -31.23 -31.13
CA PHE A 613 11.40 -31.22 -31.70
C PHE A 613 10.90 -29.77 -31.92
N GLN A 614 10.60 -29.38 -33.16
CA GLN A 614 10.12 -28.02 -33.49
C GLN A 614 8.66 -27.86 -33.01
N LEU A 615 8.46 -27.63 -31.71
CA LEU A 615 7.16 -27.32 -31.11
C LEU A 615 6.40 -26.18 -31.82
N PRO A 616 7.03 -25.09 -32.28
CA PRO A 616 6.34 -24.02 -32.99
C PRO A 616 5.63 -24.54 -34.26
N ASP A 617 6.31 -25.39 -35.05
CA ASP A 617 5.78 -25.94 -36.29
C ASP A 617 4.64 -26.95 -36.07
N ILE A 618 4.62 -27.61 -34.91
CA ILE A 618 3.55 -28.54 -34.51
C ILE A 618 2.32 -27.77 -34.04
N ILE A 619 2.51 -26.71 -33.25
CA ILE A 619 1.43 -25.81 -32.83
C ILE A 619 0.81 -25.11 -34.04
N GLU A 620 1.63 -24.68 -35.00
CA GLU A 620 1.16 -24.06 -36.24
C GLU A 620 0.37 -25.07 -37.12
N LYS A 621 0.84 -26.33 -37.22
CA LYS A 621 0.07 -27.42 -37.84
C LYS A 621 -1.23 -27.72 -37.11
N GLN A 622 -1.26 -27.75 -35.78
CA GLN A 622 -2.48 -27.97 -34.99
C GLN A 622 -3.46 -26.80 -35.07
N LYS A 623 -2.98 -25.57 -35.15
CA LYS A 623 -3.80 -24.36 -35.36
C LYS A 623 -4.51 -24.41 -36.71
N SER A 624 -3.79 -24.81 -37.77
CA SER A 624 -4.38 -25.01 -39.11
C SER A 624 -5.43 -26.14 -39.16
N LEU A 625 -5.32 -27.14 -38.27
CA LEU A 625 -6.30 -28.21 -38.09
C LEU A 625 -7.54 -27.72 -37.32
N GLY A 626 -7.34 -26.91 -36.28
CA GLY A 626 -8.42 -26.26 -35.53
C GLY A 626 -9.27 -25.33 -36.41
N GLU A 627 -8.63 -24.54 -37.28
CA GLU A 627 -9.30 -23.67 -38.26
C GLU A 627 -10.12 -24.50 -39.27
N LYS A 628 -9.56 -25.60 -39.81
CA LYS A 628 -10.30 -26.52 -40.69
C LYS A 628 -11.49 -27.22 -40.02
N MET A 629 -11.40 -27.49 -38.72
CA MET A 629 -12.53 -28.04 -37.95
C MET A 629 -13.61 -26.98 -37.67
N GLN A 630 -13.23 -25.71 -37.47
CA GLN A 630 -14.15 -24.59 -37.29
C GLN A 630 -14.92 -24.30 -38.59
N GLU A 631 -14.25 -24.37 -39.74
CA GLU A 631 -14.88 -24.25 -41.07
C GLU A 631 -15.86 -25.41 -41.34
N GLY A 632 -15.55 -26.64 -40.88
CA GLY A 632 -16.45 -27.80 -41.00
C GLY A 632 -17.75 -27.73 -40.17
N MET A 633 -17.87 -26.77 -39.25
CA MET A 633 -19.09 -26.49 -38.47
C MET A 633 -19.93 -25.34 -39.06
N GLY A 634 -19.41 -24.59 -40.04
CA GLY A 634 -20.09 -23.43 -40.64
C GLY A 634 -21.12 -23.77 -41.74
N GLU A 635 -21.09 -24.98 -42.30
CA GLU A 635 -21.98 -25.39 -43.40
C GLU A 635 -22.92 -26.53 -42.98
N LYS A 636 -23.91 -26.22 -42.15
CA LYS A 636 -25.18 -26.98 -42.05
C LYS A 636 -26.15 -26.25 -41.13
N GLY A 637 -26.85 -25.26 -41.68
CA GLY A 637 -27.86 -24.54 -40.92
C GLY A 637 -28.47 -23.30 -41.56
N GLU A 638 -28.35 -23.08 -42.88
CA GLU A 638 -29.22 -22.12 -43.58
C GLU A 638 -30.28 -22.92 -44.36
N GLY A 639 -31.35 -23.28 -43.65
CA GLY A 639 -32.61 -23.65 -44.28
C GLY A 639 -33.35 -22.36 -44.61
N GLU A 640 -33.52 -22.10 -45.90
CA GLU A 640 -34.36 -21.03 -46.44
C GLU A 640 -35.76 -21.07 -45.80
N GLY A 641 -36.07 -20.06 -44.99
CA GLY A 641 -37.43 -19.79 -44.55
C GLY A 641 -38.17 -19.07 -45.66
N GLN A 642 -38.99 -19.80 -46.43
CA GLN A 642 -40.04 -19.20 -47.24
C GLN A 642 -41.07 -18.56 -46.31
N GLU A 643 -41.25 -17.25 -46.46
CA GLU A 643 -42.38 -16.49 -45.91
C GLU A 643 -43.70 -17.07 -46.42
N GLY A 644 -44.55 -17.50 -45.49
CA GLY A 644 -45.97 -17.78 -45.71
C GLY A 644 -46.79 -16.71 -45.00
N GLU A 645 -47.38 -15.83 -45.79
CA GLU A 645 -48.41 -14.86 -45.39
C GLU A 645 -49.76 -15.53 -45.06
N GLU A 646 -50.44 -14.92 -44.10
CA GLU A 646 -51.89 -14.82 -43.85
C GLU A 646 -52.71 -16.00 -43.27
N GLY A 647 -53.51 -15.64 -42.24
CA GLY A 647 -54.82 -16.25 -42.00
C GLY A 647 -55.36 -16.16 -40.56
N GLU A 648 -55.97 -15.02 -40.21
CA GLU A 648 -56.89 -14.72 -39.08
C GLU A 648 -56.47 -14.93 -37.61
#